data_AF-A0A8H6A0I6-F1
#
_entry.id   AF-A0A8H6A0I6-F1
#
_cell.length_a   1.000
_cell.length_b   1.000
_cell.length_c   1.000
_cell.angle_alpha   90.00
_cell.angle_beta   90.00
_cell.angle_gamma   90.00
#
_symmetry.space_group_name_H-M   'P 1'
#
loop_
_entity.id
_entity.type
_entity.pdbx_description
1 polymer ?
#
loop_
_entity_poly.entity_id
_entity_poly.type
_entity_poly.pdbx_seq_one_letter_code
_entity_poly.pdbx_strand_id
1 'polypeptide(L)'
;MRKSLTQTEAILLQRRASAIVIPPESAADDLPEEPKYPQEKWIYSKAFSAGVSFFVAGVNDGSLGSLTPYIIRSYNVDTNMVAILYGSTFLGWLFAALSNSTITQYLNLGPILCLGAGFQVIAHVLRVWTPPFPLYVITFFLASLGQAYNDAHANTYISSLRAGHRWLGFIHAMYMAGCLVGPFIATAVGSANSQWCLFYLFPLGIGLINLALVAVSFRDYMGPTPKKQLMAESSMSALKEIGYTLSKPGVWLLSLFFFFFLGATITSGGWMVEYLVQVRKGDVTEMGYIPSGFYGGAFLGRLLLPEPTHRLGERKMVFIYAVLCVGLQLVFWLVPNIITEAVAISLLGFFSGPFMVAGISVGSRIFSPEIKSSAIAFVFTFGQIGGSIFPAVTGIIAAQAGVEVLQPILVGLLGAAGISCRADKTRTGATGYVGGDFLFLLSRTHPEWNISALVRDEEKAKQLAKVYPSLRVVLGDLSSSDIIEEEVKQADIVYQIANCDHTGAAATIAKGAACHTAERPCWVIHTSGTASLIFEDTRAQTHGIERTKEYNDWDGVDELRNLPDDAYHRDVEKIIIAAGQVDPARVKTAIVSPPNVYGPGRGVFNQTSMQAYYLSRKVLKRKKGIIVGEGKNVWSEVHVQDLSDLFLLLGEAAAAGGGDATWGDDGYYLCENGESVWGEVERAIARAAYEKGYIPSPEVEPLGEGEVVPTNLWYGLYLWGSNCRVRSIRAKRLLGWKPFRPPMMELIEDIVEGEAQALKKE
;
A
#
# COMPACT_ATOMS: atom_id res chain seq x y z
N MET A 1 -14.34 -7.48 -3.16
CA MET A 1 -13.49 -8.07 -4.21
C MET A 1 -13.30 -7.08 -5.36
N ARG A 2 -12.15 -6.40 -5.48
CA ARG A 2 -11.71 -5.72 -6.71
C ARG A 2 -10.21 -5.93 -6.83
N LYS A 3 -9.81 -6.68 -7.86
CA LYS A 3 -8.41 -6.87 -8.26
C LYS A 3 -7.91 -5.55 -8.83
N SER A 4 -6.74 -5.10 -8.40
CA SER A 4 -5.88 -4.20 -9.20
C SER A 4 -5.76 -4.82 -10.61
N LEU A 5 -6.19 -4.08 -11.63
CA LEU A 5 -6.49 -4.61 -12.97
C LEU A 5 -5.80 -3.86 -14.11
N THR A 6 -4.75 -3.08 -13.86
CA THR A 6 -3.75 -2.75 -14.90
C THR A 6 -2.82 -3.96 -15.04
N GLN A 7 -2.92 -4.65 -16.18
CA GLN A 7 -2.31 -5.95 -16.42
C GLN A 7 -1.43 -5.95 -17.64
N THR A 8 -0.15 -5.74 -17.38
CA THR A 8 0.93 -6.25 -18.22
C THR A 8 2.09 -6.50 -17.27
N GLU A 9 2.78 -7.64 -17.36
CA GLU A 9 4.11 -7.92 -16.75
C GLU A 9 4.99 -8.84 -17.61
N ALA A 10 6.12 -9.30 -17.09
CA ALA A 10 7.28 -9.87 -17.79
C ALA A 10 8.43 -8.87 -17.72
N ILE A 11 9.49 -9.33 -17.06
CA ILE A 11 10.87 -8.97 -17.35
C ILE A 11 11.39 -10.13 -18.19
N LEU A 12 11.59 -9.91 -19.49
CA LEU A 12 12.22 -10.89 -20.37
C LEU A 12 13.70 -10.57 -20.46
N LEU A 13 14.54 -11.57 -20.18
CA LEU A 13 15.99 -11.42 -20.06
C LEU A 13 16.68 -12.43 -20.97
N GLN A 14 17.60 -11.95 -21.81
CA GLN A 14 18.35 -12.76 -22.78
C GLN A 14 19.85 -12.83 -22.43
N ARG A 15 20.52 -13.94 -22.81
CA ARG A 15 21.97 -14.16 -22.64
C ARG A 15 22.66 -14.70 -23.90
N ARG A 16 23.82 -14.15 -24.30
CA ARG A 16 24.82 -14.81 -25.18
C ARG A 16 25.93 -15.51 -24.35
N ALA A 17 26.49 -16.61 -24.87
CA ALA A 17 27.39 -17.47 -24.10
C ALA A 17 28.83 -16.92 -23.97
N SER A 18 29.35 -17.00 -22.73
CA SER A 18 30.72 -17.28 -22.27
C SER A 18 31.53 -16.20 -21.48
N ALA A 19 32.01 -16.68 -20.31
CA ALA A 19 33.19 -16.38 -19.48
C ALA A 19 33.53 -14.97 -18.89
N ILE A 20 33.14 -14.80 -17.62
CA ILE A 20 33.81 -14.23 -16.41
C ILE A 20 35.12 -13.43 -16.59
N VAL A 21 35.22 -12.22 -15.97
CA VAL A 21 36.16 -11.76 -14.90
C VAL A 21 35.70 -10.39 -14.33
N ILE A 22 35.73 -10.18 -13.01
CA ILE A 22 35.44 -8.91 -12.30
C ILE A 22 36.70 -8.42 -11.56
N PRO A 23 37.08 -7.13 -11.63
CA PRO A 23 37.92 -6.47 -10.62
C PRO A 23 37.22 -5.24 -9.95
N PRO A 24 37.80 -4.70 -8.86
CA PRO A 24 37.04 -4.08 -7.75
C PRO A 24 36.85 -2.56 -7.81
N GLU A 25 35.98 -2.09 -6.90
CA GLU A 25 35.56 -0.72 -6.60
C GLU A 25 36.68 0.31 -6.45
N SER A 26 36.48 1.49 -7.06
CA SER A 26 36.83 2.76 -6.42
C SER A 26 36.08 3.94 -7.05
N ALA A 27 35.66 4.86 -6.17
CA ALA A 27 35.22 6.24 -6.38
C ALA A 27 33.72 6.48 -6.13
N ALA A 28 33.36 6.43 -4.85
CA ALA A 28 32.26 7.23 -4.32
C ALA A 28 32.85 8.58 -3.90
N ASP A 29 32.54 9.63 -4.63
CA ASP A 29 32.46 11.01 -4.15
C ASP A 29 31.91 11.85 -5.32
N ASP A 30 30.63 12.22 -5.18
CA ASP A 30 29.95 13.39 -5.76
C ASP A 30 28.45 13.09 -5.86
N LEU A 31 27.77 13.15 -4.70
CA LEU A 31 26.32 13.20 -4.63
C LEU A 31 25.86 14.68 -4.54
N PRO A 32 24.79 15.07 -5.25
CA PRO A 32 24.25 16.43 -5.19
C PRO A 32 23.71 16.79 -3.80
N GLU A 33 23.87 18.07 -3.41
CA GLU A 33 23.43 18.62 -2.13
C GLU A 33 21.96 18.30 -1.79
N GLU A 34 21.74 17.78 -0.58
CA GLU A 34 20.40 17.52 -0.04
C GLU A 34 19.52 18.79 0.00
N PRO A 35 18.19 18.65 -0.17
CA PRO A 35 17.27 19.77 -0.04
C PRO A 35 17.38 20.41 1.36
N LYS A 36 17.49 21.75 1.40
CA LYS A 36 17.57 22.54 2.64
C LYS A 36 16.24 22.48 3.40
N TYR A 37 16.14 21.56 4.36
CA TYR A 37 15.07 21.56 5.35
C TYR A 37 15.17 22.81 6.23
N PRO A 38 14.05 23.51 6.52
CA PRO A 38 14.09 24.63 7.46
C PRO A 38 14.63 24.16 8.81
N GLN A 39 15.66 24.85 9.33
CA GLN A 39 16.25 24.56 10.65
C GLN A 39 15.25 24.93 11.75
N GLU A 40 14.39 23.98 12.13
CA GLU A 40 13.56 24.13 13.33
C GLU A 40 14.43 24.19 14.59
N LYS A 41 14.08 25.09 15.51
CA LYS A 41 14.72 25.15 16.83
C LYS A 41 14.15 24.02 17.71
N TRP A 42 14.97 23.45 18.60
CA TRP A 42 14.57 22.45 19.61
C TRP A 42 14.08 21.09 19.07
N ILE A 43 14.45 20.69 17.84
CA ILE A 43 13.99 19.44 17.21
C ILE A 43 14.17 18.22 18.13
N TYR A 44 15.37 18.02 18.69
CA TYR A 44 15.65 16.86 19.57
C TYR A 44 14.79 16.88 20.84
N SER A 45 14.53 18.06 21.41
CA SER A 45 13.67 18.21 22.59
C SER A 45 12.22 17.87 22.26
N LYS A 46 11.71 18.34 21.12
CA LYS A 46 10.34 18.07 20.65
C LYS A 46 10.16 16.59 20.32
N ALA A 47 11.13 15.97 19.64
CA ALA A 47 11.11 14.55 19.35
C ALA A 47 11.17 13.68 20.62
N PHE A 48 12.01 14.05 21.59
CA PHE A 48 12.05 13.39 22.89
C PHE A 48 10.74 13.56 23.65
N SER A 49 10.17 14.77 23.69
CA SER A 49 8.88 15.04 24.31
C SER A 49 7.74 14.20 23.69
N ALA A 50 7.71 14.08 22.36
CA ALA A 50 6.76 13.19 21.67
C ALA A 50 6.96 11.72 22.08
N GLY A 51 8.22 11.28 22.21
CA GLY A 51 8.54 9.94 22.72
C GLY A 51 8.02 9.70 24.15
N VAL A 52 8.12 10.71 25.03
CA VAL A 52 7.56 10.61 26.40
C VAL A 52 6.03 10.53 26.37
N SER A 53 5.32 11.31 25.54
CA SER A 53 3.86 11.15 25.38
C SER A 53 3.48 9.72 24.99
N PHE A 54 4.21 9.12 24.05
CA PHE A 54 3.98 7.73 23.62
C PHE A 54 4.29 6.73 24.74
N PHE A 55 5.33 6.98 25.53
CA PHE A 55 5.65 6.15 26.69
C PHE A 55 4.53 6.17 27.75
N VAL A 56 3.97 7.35 28.06
CA VAL A 56 2.83 7.47 29.00
C VAL A 56 1.63 6.68 28.50
N ALA A 57 1.29 6.85 27.21
CA ALA A 57 0.23 6.08 26.56
C ALA A 57 0.47 4.57 26.66
N GLY A 58 1.70 4.12 26.38
CA GLY A 58 2.09 2.72 26.47
C GLY A 58 1.94 2.13 27.88
N VAL A 59 2.33 2.89 28.92
CA VAL A 59 2.18 2.47 30.33
C VAL A 59 0.71 2.30 30.70
N ASN A 60 -0.15 3.24 30.28
CA ASN A 60 -1.59 3.15 30.50
C ASN A 60 -2.19 1.92 29.82
N ASP A 61 -1.86 1.68 28.54
CA ASP A 61 -2.45 0.60 27.76
C ASP A 61 -1.92 -0.78 28.19
N GLY A 62 -0.61 -0.89 28.43
CA GLY A 62 0.03 -2.16 28.80
C GLY A 62 -0.33 -2.66 30.20
N SER A 63 -0.72 -1.76 31.10
CA SER A 63 -1.05 -2.13 32.49
C SER A 63 -2.47 -2.69 32.67
N LEU A 64 -3.41 -2.35 31.78
CA LEU A 64 -4.84 -2.68 31.95
C LEU A 64 -5.07 -4.18 32.18
N GLY A 65 -4.49 -5.04 31.34
CA GLY A 65 -4.70 -6.48 31.47
C GLY A 65 -4.16 -7.08 32.77
N SER A 66 -3.07 -6.53 33.31
CA SER A 66 -2.54 -6.95 34.61
C SER A 66 -3.43 -6.53 35.76
N LEU A 67 -4.18 -5.44 35.59
CA LEU A 67 -5.13 -4.92 36.56
C LEU A 67 -6.52 -5.54 36.44
N THR A 68 -6.89 -6.08 35.28
CA THR A 68 -8.22 -6.68 35.02
C THR A 68 -8.70 -7.63 36.13
N PRO A 69 -7.89 -8.61 36.62
CA PRO A 69 -8.34 -9.50 37.68
C PRO A 69 -8.59 -8.78 39.01
N TYR A 70 -7.87 -7.68 39.29
CA TYR A 70 -8.07 -6.87 40.49
C TYR A 70 -9.32 -5.99 40.35
N ILE A 71 -9.56 -5.41 39.17
CA ILE A 71 -10.76 -4.63 38.85
C ILE A 71 -12.03 -5.48 39.05
N ILE A 72 -12.07 -6.67 38.46
CA ILE A 72 -13.19 -7.64 38.57
C ILE A 72 -13.51 -7.92 40.04
N ARG A 73 -12.48 -8.23 40.85
CA ARG A 73 -12.66 -8.57 42.27
C ARG A 73 -13.00 -7.37 43.15
N SER A 74 -12.35 -6.22 42.97
CA SER A 74 -12.55 -5.04 43.80
C SER A 74 -13.90 -4.37 43.56
N TYR A 75 -14.38 -4.35 42.32
CA TYR A 75 -15.70 -3.80 41.99
C TYR A 75 -16.83 -4.83 42.05
N ASN A 76 -16.51 -6.12 42.22
CA ASN A 76 -17.45 -7.23 42.15
C ASN A 76 -18.28 -7.20 40.86
N VAL A 77 -17.58 -7.09 39.73
CA VAL A 77 -18.14 -7.00 38.38
C VAL A 77 -17.69 -8.18 37.52
N ASP A 78 -18.42 -8.47 36.44
CA ASP A 78 -18.06 -9.51 35.48
C ASP A 78 -17.22 -8.95 34.30
N THR A 79 -16.84 -9.83 33.37
CA THR A 79 -16.08 -9.44 32.17
C THR A 79 -16.88 -8.55 31.21
N ASN A 80 -18.21 -8.60 31.24
CA ASN A 80 -19.06 -7.73 30.45
C ASN A 80 -18.97 -6.28 30.94
N MET A 81 -18.91 -6.05 32.24
CA MET A 81 -18.69 -4.70 32.79
C MET A 81 -17.29 -4.18 32.47
N VAL A 82 -16.25 -5.02 32.50
CA VAL A 82 -14.90 -4.63 32.06
C VAL A 82 -14.86 -4.28 30.56
N ALA A 83 -15.69 -4.92 29.73
CA ALA A 83 -15.81 -4.58 28.30
C ALA A 83 -16.21 -3.10 28.06
N ILE A 84 -16.95 -2.50 29.01
CA ILE A 84 -17.35 -1.08 28.95
C ILE A 84 -16.12 -0.15 28.96
N LEU A 85 -15.01 -0.55 29.60
CA LEU A 85 -13.77 0.23 29.60
C LEU A 85 -13.22 0.40 28.18
N TYR A 86 -13.23 -0.67 27.38
CA TYR A 86 -12.82 -0.62 25.96
C TYR A 86 -13.80 0.17 25.10
N GLY A 87 -15.10 0.07 25.37
CA GLY A 87 -16.11 0.91 24.74
C GLY A 87 -15.91 2.40 25.04
N SER A 88 -15.55 2.74 26.29
CA SER A 88 -15.21 4.10 26.71
C SER A 88 -13.96 4.62 26.01
N THR A 89 -12.92 3.78 25.88
CA THR A 89 -11.72 4.09 25.09
C THR A 89 -12.07 4.39 23.62
N PHE A 90 -12.91 3.56 23.00
CA PHE A 90 -13.37 3.79 21.63
C PHE A 90 -14.05 5.16 21.47
N LEU A 91 -14.94 5.52 22.40
CA LEU A 91 -15.64 6.80 22.38
C LEU A 91 -14.68 7.98 22.50
N GLY A 92 -13.61 7.87 23.30
CA GLY A 92 -12.58 8.91 23.40
C GLY A 92 -11.83 9.10 22.08
N TRP A 93 -11.40 8.01 21.43
CA TRP A 93 -10.78 8.06 20.11
C TRP A 93 -11.71 8.61 19.02
N LEU A 94 -12.98 8.18 19.02
CA LEU A 94 -13.99 8.67 18.08
C LEU A 94 -14.24 10.17 18.27
N PHE A 95 -14.37 10.62 19.52
CA PHE A 95 -14.53 12.04 19.82
C PHE A 95 -13.33 12.85 19.35
N ALA A 96 -12.11 12.37 19.60
CA ALA A 96 -10.88 13.02 19.12
C ALA A 96 -10.89 13.18 17.60
N ALA A 97 -11.24 12.11 16.86
CA ALA A 97 -11.32 12.14 15.41
C ALA A 97 -12.36 13.15 14.88
N LEU A 98 -13.55 13.22 15.49
CA LEU A 98 -14.62 14.14 15.08
C LEU A 98 -14.34 15.60 15.45
N SER A 99 -13.67 15.84 16.58
CA SER A 99 -13.36 17.19 17.07
C SER A 99 -12.07 17.76 16.50
N ASN A 100 -11.22 16.92 15.87
CA ASN A 100 -9.89 17.31 15.42
C ASN A 100 -9.89 18.54 14.52
N SER A 101 -10.75 18.54 13.49
CA SER A 101 -10.85 19.64 12.52
C SER A 101 -11.27 20.96 13.15
N THR A 102 -12.11 20.92 14.17
CA THR A 102 -12.57 22.10 14.91
C THR A 102 -11.46 22.61 15.82
N ILE A 103 -10.81 21.74 16.58
CA ILE A 103 -9.75 22.12 17.51
C ILE A 103 -8.58 22.78 16.79
N THR A 104 -8.18 22.27 15.62
CA THR A 104 -7.10 22.85 14.82
C THR A 104 -7.40 24.24 14.25
N GLN A 105 -8.68 24.66 14.23
CA GLN A 105 -9.04 26.03 13.85
C GLN A 105 -8.74 27.04 14.97
N TYR A 106 -8.75 26.59 16.22
CA TYR A 106 -8.64 27.47 17.40
C TYR A 106 -7.32 27.31 18.15
N LEU A 107 -6.69 26.12 18.09
CA LEU A 107 -5.48 25.79 18.84
C LEU A 107 -4.34 25.43 17.87
N ASN A 108 -3.14 25.90 18.20
CA ASN A 108 -1.89 25.45 17.58
C ASN A 108 -1.42 24.12 18.18
N LEU A 109 -0.36 23.55 17.61
CA LEU A 109 0.23 22.27 18.03
C LEU A 109 0.53 22.18 19.53
N GLY A 110 1.20 23.19 20.11
CA GLY A 110 1.60 23.19 21.53
C GLY A 110 0.39 23.06 22.48
N PRO A 111 -0.62 23.94 22.38
CA PRO A 111 -1.83 23.85 23.19
C PRO A 111 -2.60 22.53 23.03
N ILE A 112 -2.66 21.96 21.82
CA ILE A 112 -3.33 20.67 21.60
C ILE A 112 -2.59 19.53 22.32
N LEU A 113 -1.26 19.49 22.23
CA LEU A 113 -0.46 18.49 22.94
C LEU A 113 -0.59 18.65 24.46
N CYS A 114 -0.59 19.88 24.99
CA CYS A 114 -0.83 20.15 26.41
C CYS A 114 -2.23 19.73 26.86
N LEU A 115 -3.26 19.99 26.05
CA LEU A 115 -4.63 19.56 26.33
C LEU A 115 -4.70 18.04 26.45
N GLY A 116 -4.07 17.32 25.52
CA GLY A 116 -4.05 15.86 25.55
C GLY A 116 -3.27 15.29 26.75
N ALA A 117 -2.12 15.86 27.10
CA ALA A 117 -1.39 15.48 28.31
C ALA A 117 -2.18 15.80 29.60
N GLY A 118 -2.89 16.94 29.61
CA GLY A 118 -3.75 17.35 30.71
C GLY A 118 -4.91 16.39 30.96
N PHE A 119 -5.60 15.92 29.91
CA PHE A 119 -6.67 14.93 30.05
C PHE A 119 -6.16 13.60 30.62
N GLN A 120 -4.97 13.14 30.22
CA GLN A 120 -4.34 11.94 30.79
C GLN A 120 -4.00 12.13 32.28
N VAL A 121 -3.43 13.28 32.65
CA VAL A 121 -3.17 13.62 34.07
C VAL A 121 -4.45 13.60 34.89
N ILE A 122 -5.53 14.24 34.41
CA ILE A 122 -6.83 14.26 35.09
C ILE A 122 -7.36 12.83 35.26
N ALA A 123 -7.29 12.01 34.21
CA ALA A 123 -7.71 10.62 34.28
C ALA A 123 -6.94 9.85 35.35
N HIS A 124 -5.61 10.01 35.42
CA HIS A 124 -4.79 9.31 36.42
C HIS A 124 -5.04 9.80 37.84
N VAL A 125 -5.20 11.11 38.08
CA VAL A 125 -5.58 11.66 39.40
C VAL A 125 -6.86 10.99 39.91
N LEU A 126 -7.85 10.83 39.04
CA LEU A 126 -9.13 10.21 39.38
C LEU A 126 -9.04 8.69 39.62
N ARG A 127 -7.91 8.04 39.29
CA ARG A 127 -7.68 6.60 39.42
C ARG A 127 -6.74 6.19 40.56
N VAL A 128 -6.08 7.14 41.25
CA VAL A 128 -5.14 6.84 42.36
C VAL A 128 -5.83 6.22 43.59
N TRP A 129 -7.15 6.34 43.67
CA TRP A 129 -7.99 5.74 44.71
C TRP A 129 -8.94 4.71 44.08
N THR A 130 -9.91 4.20 44.82
CA THR A 130 -10.95 3.28 44.29
C THR A 130 -12.23 4.08 43.96
N PRO A 131 -12.30 4.78 42.80
CA PRO A 131 -13.48 5.56 42.43
C PRO A 131 -14.70 4.66 42.21
N PRO A 132 -15.94 5.17 42.31
CA PRO A 132 -17.10 4.43 41.83
C PRO A 132 -16.90 3.94 40.39
N PHE A 133 -17.35 2.73 40.08
CA PHE A 133 -17.09 2.11 38.76
C PHE A 133 -17.48 3.00 37.56
N PRO A 134 -18.61 3.73 37.55
CA PRO A 134 -18.92 4.65 36.45
C PRO A 134 -17.90 5.78 36.29
N LEU A 135 -17.39 6.34 37.39
CA LEU A 135 -16.33 7.34 37.34
C LEU A 135 -15.04 6.72 36.78
N TYR A 136 -14.70 5.49 37.21
CA TYR A 136 -13.59 4.74 36.64
C TYR A 136 -13.73 4.56 35.13
N VAL A 137 -14.91 4.18 34.62
CA VAL A 137 -15.18 4.08 33.16
C VAL A 137 -14.96 5.42 32.45
N ILE A 138 -15.42 6.54 33.00
CA ILE A 138 -15.26 7.88 32.41
C ILE A 138 -13.78 8.25 32.28
N THR A 139 -12.93 7.83 33.23
CA THR A 139 -11.49 8.11 33.11
C THR A 139 -10.84 7.44 31.89
N PHE A 140 -11.38 6.32 31.37
CA PHE A 140 -10.88 5.71 30.12
C PHE A 140 -11.20 6.56 28.90
N PHE A 141 -12.38 7.19 28.86
CA PHE A 141 -12.70 8.20 27.84
C PHE A 141 -11.71 9.37 27.91
N LEU A 142 -11.43 9.91 29.10
CA LEU A 142 -10.50 11.03 29.26
C LEU A 142 -9.06 10.66 28.86
N ALA A 143 -8.55 9.52 29.34
CA ALA A 143 -7.21 9.05 29.02
C ALA A 143 -7.03 8.82 27.51
N SER A 144 -7.99 8.13 26.87
CA SER A 144 -7.94 7.83 25.44
C SER A 144 -8.14 9.06 24.56
N LEU A 145 -9.01 10.00 24.94
CA LEU A 145 -9.15 11.29 24.27
C LEU A 145 -7.83 12.08 24.32
N GLY A 146 -7.20 12.13 25.49
CA GLY A 146 -5.93 12.82 25.66
C GLY A 146 -4.79 12.19 24.88
N GLN A 147 -4.72 10.86 24.89
CA GLN A 147 -3.80 10.06 24.08
C GLN A 147 -4.02 10.30 22.59
N ALA A 148 -5.26 10.28 22.11
CA ALA A 148 -5.58 10.47 20.70
C ALA A 148 -5.10 11.82 20.15
N TYR A 149 -5.26 12.92 20.89
CA TYR A 149 -4.70 14.21 20.48
C TYR A 149 -3.17 14.22 20.47
N ASN A 150 -2.53 13.62 21.48
CA ASN A 150 -1.08 13.52 21.53
C ASN A 150 -0.55 12.70 20.35
N ASP A 151 -1.11 11.51 20.12
CA ASP A 151 -0.70 10.59 19.07
C ASP A 151 -0.88 11.19 17.68
N ALA A 152 -2.06 11.74 17.35
CA ALA A 152 -2.33 12.26 16.01
C ALA A 152 -1.41 13.44 15.65
N HIS A 153 -1.24 14.38 16.58
CA HIS A 153 -0.47 15.59 16.32
C HIS A 153 1.04 15.37 16.43
N ALA A 154 1.50 14.53 17.37
CA ALA A 154 2.91 14.16 17.44
C ALA A 154 3.32 13.35 16.22
N ASN A 155 2.54 12.37 15.76
CA ASN A 155 2.84 11.64 14.52
C ASN A 155 2.95 12.58 13.32
N THR A 156 2.00 13.51 13.16
CA THR A 156 2.00 14.48 12.06
C THR A 156 3.26 15.35 12.10
N TYR A 157 3.59 15.91 13.27
CA TYR A 157 4.79 16.73 13.45
C TYR A 157 6.09 15.94 13.22
N ILE A 158 6.20 14.74 13.78
CA ILE A 158 7.41 13.92 13.66
C ILE A 158 7.62 13.44 12.22
N SER A 159 6.54 13.14 11.51
CA SER A 159 6.59 12.71 10.10
C SER A 159 7.11 13.81 9.16
N SER A 160 6.96 15.09 9.53
CA SER A 160 7.44 16.21 8.71
C SER A 160 8.91 16.56 8.94
N LEU A 161 9.58 15.97 9.95
CA LEU A 161 10.99 16.19 10.23
C LEU A 161 11.89 15.48 9.20
N ARG A 162 13.13 15.97 9.04
CA ARG A 162 14.17 15.28 8.26
C ARG A 162 14.39 13.88 8.84
N ALA A 163 14.41 12.87 7.96
CA ALA A 163 14.41 11.46 8.34
C ALA A 163 13.25 11.06 9.27
N GLY A 164 12.06 11.65 9.08
CA GLY A 164 10.86 11.42 9.90
C GLY A 164 10.50 9.95 10.13
N HIS A 165 10.80 9.05 9.20
CA HIS A 165 10.63 7.60 9.38
C HIS A 165 11.41 7.04 10.58
N ARG A 166 12.63 7.53 10.86
CA ARG A 166 13.44 7.10 12.01
C ARG A 166 12.84 7.60 13.32
N TRP A 167 12.39 8.84 13.33
CA TRP A 167 11.74 9.44 14.50
C TRP A 167 10.37 8.84 14.80
N LEU A 168 9.59 8.48 13.76
CA LEU A 168 8.37 7.68 13.89
C LEU A 168 8.69 6.31 14.52
N GLY A 169 9.76 5.65 14.05
CA GLY A 169 10.27 4.43 14.69
C GLY A 169 10.58 4.61 16.17
N PHE A 170 11.24 5.71 16.53
CA PHE A 170 11.57 6.05 17.92
C PHE A 170 10.34 6.23 18.81
N ILE A 171 9.37 7.09 18.44
CA ILE A 171 8.19 7.34 19.28
C ILE A 171 7.33 6.06 19.44
N HIS A 172 7.19 5.26 18.40
CA HIS A 172 6.49 3.97 18.50
C HIS A 172 7.27 2.92 19.30
N ALA A 173 8.61 2.97 19.32
CA ALA A 173 9.41 2.15 20.22
C ALA A 173 9.19 2.57 21.68
N MET A 174 9.10 3.88 21.96
CA MET A 174 8.77 4.39 23.31
C MET A 174 7.39 3.95 23.78
N TYR A 175 6.39 3.89 22.90
CA TYR A 175 5.08 3.30 23.23
C TYR A 175 5.21 1.84 23.70
N MET A 176 5.96 1.01 22.96
CA MET A 176 6.17 -0.38 23.38
C MET A 176 7.00 -0.52 24.65
N ALA A 177 7.97 0.36 24.87
CA ALA A 177 8.70 0.42 26.13
C ALA A 177 7.75 0.75 27.29
N GLY A 178 6.78 1.65 27.09
CA GLY A 178 5.70 1.91 28.04
C GLY A 178 4.85 0.65 28.30
N CYS A 179 4.43 -0.04 27.24
CA CYS A 179 3.65 -1.28 27.37
C CYS A 179 4.42 -2.39 28.11
N LEU A 180 5.74 -2.44 27.97
CA LEU A 180 6.60 -3.37 28.70
C LEU A 180 6.67 -3.03 30.20
N VAL A 181 6.83 -1.75 30.54
CA VAL A 181 6.99 -1.26 31.92
C VAL A 181 5.68 -1.33 32.70
N GLY A 182 4.54 -1.10 32.04
CA GLY A 182 3.20 -1.09 32.66
C GLY A 182 2.90 -2.33 33.52
N PRO A 183 2.92 -3.56 32.96
CA PRO A 183 2.64 -4.78 33.71
C PRO A 183 3.60 -5.03 34.87
N PHE A 184 4.90 -4.71 34.74
CA PHE A 184 5.87 -4.88 35.83
C PHE A 184 5.47 -4.06 37.06
N ILE A 185 5.15 -2.78 36.86
CA ILE A 185 4.78 -1.89 37.97
C ILE A 185 3.37 -2.21 38.47
N ALA A 186 2.41 -2.43 37.57
CA ALA A 186 1.04 -2.76 37.93
C ALA A 186 0.96 -4.04 38.78
N THR A 187 1.68 -5.08 38.38
CA THR A 187 1.71 -6.36 39.10
C THR A 187 2.45 -6.25 40.42
N ALA A 188 3.58 -5.54 40.46
CA ALA A 188 4.32 -5.33 41.70
C ALA A 188 3.48 -4.57 42.75
N VAL A 189 2.79 -3.50 42.34
CA VAL A 189 1.94 -2.70 43.25
C VAL A 189 0.68 -3.47 43.65
N GLY A 190 0.01 -4.12 42.69
CA GLY A 190 -1.18 -4.91 42.93
C GLY A 190 -0.95 -6.07 43.90
N SER A 191 0.20 -6.73 43.79
CA SER A 191 0.57 -7.88 44.63
C SER A 191 1.05 -7.49 46.03
N ALA A 192 1.76 -6.36 46.17
CA ALA A 192 2.37 -5.98 47.45
C ALA A 192 1.36 -5.51 48.51
N ASN A 193 0.39 -4.68 48.12
CA ASN A 193 -0.45 -3.96 49.09
C ASN A 193 -1.96 -4.18 48.90
N SER A 194 -2.38 -5.02 47.94
CA SER A 194 -3.79 -5.20 47.50
C SER A 194 -4.52 -3.91 47.02
N GLN A 195 -3.92 -2.74 47.21
CA GLN A 195 -4.36 -1.43 46.73
C GLN A 195 -3.83 -1.19 45.31
N TRP A 196 -4.28 -1.99 44.35
CA TRP A 196 -3.85 -1.93 42.96
C TRP A 196 -4.02 -0.54 42.32
N CYS A 197 -4.98 0.28 42.77
CA CYS A 197 -5.17 1.65 42.30
C CYS A 197 -3.95 2.56 42.50
N LEU A 198 -3.09 2.28 43.50
CA LEU A 198 -1.86 3.04 43.74
C LEU A 198 -0.88 2.95 42.56
N PHE A 199 -1.02 1.94 41.68
CA PHE A 199 -0.29 1.89 40.41
C PHE A 199 -0.42 3.21 39.65
N TYR A 200 -1.60 3.85 39.66
CA TYR A 200 -1.86 5.06 38.90
C TYR A 200 -1.06 6.29 39.37
N LEU A 201 -0.38 6.24 40.52
CA LEU A 201 0.63 7.23 40.90
C LEU A 201 1.80 7.28 39.91
N PHE A 202 2.18 6.12 39.34
CA PHE A 202 3.25 6.04 38.36
C PHE A 202 2.91 6.76 37.04
N PRO A 203 1.84 6.40 36.30
CA PRO A 203 1.42 7.13 35.10
C PRO A 203 1.04 8.58 35.39
N LEU A 204 0.55 8.92 36.59
CA LEU A 204 0.37 10.31 37.01
C LEU A 204 1.70 11.07 37.05
N GLY A 205 2.73 10.50 37.69
CA GLY A 205 4.05 11.11 37.80
C GLY A 205 4.70 11.35 36.42
N ILE A 206 4.74 10.32 35.57
CA ILE A 206 5.27 10.48 34.20
C ILE A 206 4.38 11.37 33.33
N GLY A 207 3.06 11.41 33.56
CA GLY A 207 2.12 12.30 32.87
C GLY A 207 2.34 13.78 33.21
N LEU A 208 2.64 14.10 34.48
CA LEU A 208 3.02 15.46 34.88
C LEU A 208 4.35 15.89 34.26
N ILE A 209 5.33 14.98 34.21
CA ILE A 209 6.60 15.20 33.49
C ILE A 209 6.32 15.46 32.01
N ASN A 210 5.47 14.66 31.38
CA ASN A 210 5.11 14.82 29.98
C ASN A 210 4.44 16.17 29.70
N LEU A 211 3.47 16.57 30.53
CA LEU A 211 2.79 17.86 30.41
C LEU A 211 3.79 19.03 30.49
N ALA A 212 4.74 18.97 31.43
CA ALA A 212 5.79 19.97 31.54
C ALA A 212 6.73 19.97 30.32
N LEU A 213 7.16 18.79 29.86
CA LEU A 213 8.03 18.63 28.69
C LEU A 213 7.40 19.15 27.41
N VAL A 214 6.12 18.86 27.18
CA VAL A 214 5.37 19.37 26.03
C VAL A 214 5.25 20.89 26.12
N ALA A 215 4.89 21.42 27.29
CA ALA A 215 4.74 22.86 27.50
C ALA A 215 6.04 23.63 27.22
N VAL A 216 7.19 23.06 27.60
CA VAL A 216 8.51 23.66 27.39
C VAL A 216 9.01 23.45 25.96
N SER A 217 8.91 22.23 25.42
CA SER A 217 9.50 21.86 24.12
C SER A 217 8.74 22.47 22.94
N PHE A 218 7.42 22.64 23.07
CA PHE A 218 6.55 23.23 22.04
C PHE A 218 6.12 24.66 22.40
N ARG A 219 6.90 25.36 23.25
CA ARG A 219 6.61 26.75 23.67
C ARG A 219 6.51 27.72 22.50
N ASP A 220 7.24 27.47 21.43
CA ASP A 220 7.23 28.22 20.17
C ASP A 220 5.92 28.04 19.39
N TYR A 221 5.15 26.99 19.67
CA TYR A 221 3.80 26.76 19.13
C TYR A 221 2.68 27.15 20.10
N MET A 222 2.98 27.85 21.21
CA MET A 222 1.97 28.31 22.19
C MET A 222 1.27 29.62 21.80
N GLY A 223 1.75 30.30 20.76
CA GLY A 223 1.14 31.55 20.27
C GLY A 223 -0.26 31.33 19.65
N PRO A 224 -0.99 32.42 19.36
CA PRO A 224 -2.28 32.35 18.66
C PRO A 224 -2.13 31.77 17.25
N THR A 225 -3.15 31.06 16.78
CA THR A 225 -3.19 30.46 15.44
C THR A 225 -2.96 31.54 14.37
N PRO A 226 -1.98 31.40 13.46
CA PRO A 226 -1.79 32.35 12.37
C PRO A 226 -3.07 32.45 11.53
N LYS A 227 -3.74 33.61 11.57
CA LYS A 227 -5.04 33.88 10.92
C LYS A 227 -5.03 33.83 9.37
N LYS A 228 -3.96 33.33 8.73
CA LYS A 228 -3.72 33.47 7.28
C LYS A 228 -3.74 32.17 6.46
N GLN A 229 -4.12 31.02 7.06
CA GLN A 229 -4.07 29.72 6.37
C GLN A 229 -5.35 28.87 6.43
N LEU A 230 -6.42 29.37 7.06
CA LEU A 230 -7.60 28.56 7.41
C LEU A 230 -8.93 28.95 6.75
N MET A 231 -8.94 29.91 5.82
CA MET A 231 -10.12 30.17 4.98
C MET A 231 -9.70 30.49 3.55
N ALA A 232 -9.93 29.55 2.63
CA ALA A 232 -10.11 29.71 1.17
C ALA A 232 -9.44 28.64 0.28
N GLU A 233 -8.77 27.62 0.81
CA GLU A 233 -8.46 26.39 0.05
C GLU A 233 -9.40 25.24 0.49
N SER A 234 -10.68 25.49 0.24
CA SER A 234 -11.76 24.52 0.02
C SER A 234 -11.86 23.31 0.98
N SER A 235 -12.79 23.39 1.95
CA SER A 235 -13.33 22.20 2.65
C SER A 235 -13.89 21.17 1.67
N MET A 236 -14.31 21.61 0.47
CA MET A 236 -14.69 20.76 -0.66
C MET A 236 -13.49 19.99 -1.24
N SER A 237 -12.27 20.54 -1.21
CA SER A 237 -11.02 19.90 -1.60
C SER A 237 -10.60 18.84 -0.58
N ALA A 238 -10.68 19.14 0.71
CA ALA A 238 -10.38 18.18 1.78
C ALA A 238 -11.38 17.01 1.82
N LEU A 239 -12.69 17.27 1.65
CA LEU A 239 -13.69 16.21 1.53
C LEU A 239 -13.50 15.37 0.27
N LYS A 240 -13.08 15.99 -0.84
CA LYS A 240 -12.75 15.29 -2.09
C LYS A 240 -11.48 14.46 -1.95
N GLU A 241 -10.46 14.95 -1.24
CA GLU A 241 -9.25 14.20 -0.90
C GLU A 241 -9.59 13.00 -0.01
N ILE A 242 -10.37 13.17 1.06
CA ILE A 242 -10.84 12.05 1.91
C ILE A 242 -11.65 11.06 1.07
N GLY A 243 -12.58 11.53 0.24
CA GLY A 243 -13.36 10.68 -0.66
C GLY A 243 -12.47 9.89 -1.64
N TYR A 244 -11.44 10.53 -2.18
CA TYR A 244 -10.45 9.91 -3.05
C TYR A 244 -9.57 8.89 -2.30
N THR A 245 -9.09 9.22 -1.10
CA THR A 245 -8.35 8.31 -0.21
C THR A 245 -9.17 7.06 0.09
N LEU A 246 -10.44 7.22 0.48
CA LEU A 246 -11.35 6.12 0.77
C LEU A 246 -11.77 5.34 -0.49
N SER A 247 -11.58 5.89 -1.69
CA SER A 247 -11.82 5.15 -2.93
C SER A 247 -10.72 4.13 -3.26
N LYS A 248 -9.54 4.24 -2.61
CA LYS A 248 -8.38 3.39 -2.90
C LYS A 248 -8.46 2.03 -2.19
N PRO A 249 -8.45 0.90 -2.93
CA PRO A 249 -8.48 -0.42 -2.32
C PRO A 249 -7.28 -0.70 -1.40
N GLY A 250 -6.10 -0.18 -1.74
CA GLY A 250 -4.88 -0.34 -0.93
C GLY A 250 -5.02 0.24 0.48
N VAL A 251 -5.76 1.35 0.62
CA VAL A 251 -6.05 1.97 1.92
C VAL A 251 -6.86 0.99 2.76
N TRP A 252 -7.96 0.44 2.24
CA TRP A 252 -8.80 -0.51 2.97
C TRP A 252 -8.11 -1.83 3.30
N LEU A 253 -7.27 -2.36 2.41
CA LEU A 253 -6.53 -3.60 2.68
C LEU A 253 -5.54 -3.42 3.84
N LEU A 254 -4.80 -2.31 3.84
CA LEU A 254 -3.88 -1.99 4.93
C LEU A 254 -4.64 -1.65 6.21
N SER A 255 -5.76 -0.91 6.12
CA SER A 255 -6.66 -0.64 7.25
C SER A 255 -7.21 -1.94 7.86
N LEU A 256 -7.64 -2.91 7.04
CA LEU A 256 -8.14 -4.20 7.52
C LEU A 256 -7.05 -5.04 8.19
N PHE A 257 -5.83 -5.02 7.65
CA PHE A 257 -4.69 -5.66 8.31
C PHE A 257 -4.49 -5.10 9.72
N PHE A 258 -4.41 -3.77 9.86
CA PHE A 258 -4.22 -3.13 11.16
C PHE A 258 -5.45 -3.27 12.07
N PHE A 259 -6.66 -3.27 11.53
CA PHE A 259 -7.90 -3.52 12.28
C PHE A 259 -7.86 -4.87 13.01
N PHE A 260 -7.51 -5.95 12.29
CA PHE A 260 -7.40 -7.27 12.91
C PHE A 260 -6.15 -7.41 13.78
N PHE A 261 -5.02 -6.85 13.35
CA PHE A 261 -3.75 -6.95 14.09
C PHE A 261 -3.78 -6.20 15.43
N LEU A 262 -4.22 -4.94 15.45
CA LEU A 262 -4.39 -4.19 16.71
C LEU A 262 -5.51 -4.83 17.54
N GLY A 263 -6.57 -5.32 16.90
CA GLY A 263 -7.58 -6.16 17.52
C GLY A 263 -6.99 -7.32 18.32
N ALA A 264 -6.15 -8.14 17.69
CA ALA A 264 -5.49 -9.27 18.34
C ALA A 264 -4.57 -8.81 19.48
N THR A 265 -3.76 -7.78 19.23
CA THR A 265 -2.76 -7.26 20.17
C THR A 265 -3.40 -6.74 21.45
N ILE A 266 -4.41 -5.88 21.34
CA ILE A 266 -5.07 -5.28 22.51
C ILE A 266 -5.97 -6.30 23.21
N THR A 267 -6.64 -7.20 22.47
CA THR A 267 -7.46 -8.26 23.07
C THR A 267 -6.59 -9.22 23.88
N SER A 268 -5.43 -9.59 23.34
CA SER A 268 -4.45 -10.43 24.03
C SER A 268 -3.95 -9.73 25.29
N GLY A 269 -3.45 -8.49 25.17
CA GLY A 269 -2.97 -7.70 26.30
C GLY A 269 -4.00 -7.52 27.41
N GLY A 270 -5.28 -7.33 27.06
CA GLY A 270 -6.37 -7.06 27.99
C GLY A 270 -6.88 -8.25 28.79
N TRP A 271 -6.92 -9.43 28.17
CA TRP A 271 -7.61 -10.60 28.71
C TRP A 271 -6.70 -11.79 29.05
N MET A 272 -5.44 -11.76 28.62
CA MET A 272 -4.49 -12.86 28.83
C MET A 272 -4.29 -13.20 30.31
N VAL A 273 -4.16 -12.20 31.18
CA VAL A 273 -3.95 -12.47 32.62
C VAL A 273 -5.19 -13.14 33.22
N GLU A 274 -6.39 -12.66 32.87
CA GLU A 274 -7.63 -13.28 33.34
C GLU A 274 -7.78 -14.72 32.81
N TYR A 275 -7.38 -14.98 31.56
CA TYR A 275 -7.32 -16.34 31.02
C TYR A 275 -6.39 -17.25 31.84
N LEU A 276 -5.17 -16.79 32.13
CA LEU A 276 -4.18 -17.55 32.89
C LEU A 276 -4.65 -17.84 34.33
N VAL A 277 -5.31 -16.87 34.96
CA VAL A 277 -5.87 -17.06 36.31
C VAL A 277 -7.07 -18.02 36.28
N GLN A 278 -8.06 -17.79 35.42
CA GLN A 278 -9.32 -18.55 35.45
C GLN A 278 -9.21 -19.94 34.83
N VAL A 279 -8.52 -20.05 33.70
CA VAL A 279 -8.44 -21.29 32.91
C VAL A 279 -7.20 -22.08 33.28
N ARG A 280 -6.05 -21.43 33.48
CA ARG A 280 -4.80 -22.10 33.85
C ARG A 280 -4.55 -22.20 35.35
N LYS A 281 -5.42 -21.63 36.16
CA LYS A 281 -5.31 -21.63 37.64
C LYS A 281 -3.98 -21.05 38.12
N GLY A 282 -3.40 -20.11 37.37
CA GLY A 282 -2.20 -19.40 37.75
C GLY A 282 -2.44 -18.41 38.89
N ASP A 283 -1.41 -18.16 39.70
CA ASP A 283 -1.47 -17.18 40.78
C ASP A 283 -1.56 -15.76 40.20
N VAL A 284 -2.58 -14.99 40.61
CA VAL A 284 -2.78 -13.61 40.16
C VAL A 284 -1.55 -12.71 40.40
N THR A 285 -0.76 -13.00 41.44
CA THR A 285 0.44 -12.22 41.79
C THR A 285 1.61 -12.46 40.83
N GLU A 286 1.62 -13.59 40.12
CA GLU A 286 2.66 -13.95 39.15
C GLU A 286 2.18 -13.75 37.71
N MET A 287 0.91 -14.07 37.40
CA MET A 287 0.40 -14.04 36.03
C MET A 287 0.39 -12.63 35.42
N GLY A 288 0.34 -11.58 36.24
CA GLY A 288 0.42 -10.19 35.80
C GLY A 288 1.75 -9.82 35.13
N TYR A 289 2.83 -10.60 35.33
CA TYR A 289 4.12 -10.36 34.67
C TYR A 289 4.20 -10.94 33.25
N ILE A 290 3.33 -11.89 32.87
CA ILE A 290 3.40 -12.56 31.57
C ILE A 290 3.18 -11.59 30.38
N PRO A 291 2.27 -10.60 30.44
CA PRO A 291 2.15 -9.57 29.41
C PRO A 291 3.46 -8.80 29.14
N SER A 292 4.35 -8.64 30.13
CA SER A 292 5.67 -8.03 29.88
C SER A 292 6.50 -8.85 28.89
N GLY A 293 6.35 -10.17 28.86
CA GLY A 293 6.97 -11.02 27.84
C GLY A 293 6.49 -10.68 26.43
N PHE A 294 5.17 -10.57 26.25
CA PHE A 294 4.57 -10.17 24.97
C PHE A 294 5.05 -8.78 24.52
N TYR A 295 4.95 -7.78 25.38
CA TYR A 295 5.34 -6.41 25.03
C TYR A 295 6.86 -6.25 24.87
N GLY A 296 7.65 -6.97 25.67
CA GLY A 296 9.11 -6.98 25.57
C GLY A 296 9.60 -7.67 24.30
N GLY A 297 8.98 -8.79 23.95
CA GLY A 297 9.15 -9.42 22.64
C GLY A 297 8.86 -8.43 21.53
N ALA A 298 7.69 -7.78 21.52
CA ALA A 298 7.30 -6.82 20.49
C ALA A 298 8.23 -5.59 20.41
N PHE A 299 8.73 -5.11 21.55
CA PHE A 299 9.76 -4.08 21.60
C PHE A 299 11.06 -4.54 20.92
N LEU A 300 11.59 -5.71 21.28
CA LEU A 300 12.80 -6.26 20.65
C LEU A 300 12.60 -6.56 19.17
N GLY A 301 11.42 -7.08 18.79
CA GLY A 301 11.05 -7.33 17.40
C GLY A 301 11.08 -6.05 16.56
N ARG A 302 10.62 -4.92 17.11
CA ARG A 302 10.70 -3.60 16.43
C ARG A 302 12.12 -3.10 16.24
N LEU A 303 13.08 -3.53 17.05
CA LEU A 303 14.47 -3.10 16.97
C LEU A 303 15.33 -4.03 16.09
N LEU A 304 15.14 -5.35 16.22
CA LEU A 304 16.05 -6.35 15.67
C LEU A 304 15.60 -6.91 14.33
N LEU A 305 14.29 -7.01 14.09
CA LEU A 305 13.76 -7.60 12.86
C LEU A 305 13.60 -6.64 11.66
N PRO A 306 13.64 -5.29 11.75
CA PRO A 306 13.51 -4.43 10.57
C PRO A 306 14.55 -4.72 9.48
N GLU A 307 15.83 -4.89 9.84
CA GLU A 307 16.90 -5.14 8.87
C GLU A 307 16.74 -6.49 8.13
N PRO A 308 16.52 -7.63 8.82
CA PRO A 308 16.13 -8.88 8.16
C PRO A 308 14.85 -8.76 7.32
N THR A 309 13.86 -8.02 7.81
CA THR A 309 12.57 -7.82 7.13
C THR A 309 12.74 -7.08 5.82
N HIS A 310 13.62 -6.07 5.80
CA HIS A 310 13.97 -5.32 4.61
C HIS A 310 14.75 -6.20 3.61
N ARG A 311 15.80 -6.90 4.07
CA ARG A 311 16.67 -7.74 3.22
C ARG A 311 15.95 -8.93 2.58
N LEU A 312 15.03 -9.57 3.31
CA LEU A 312 14.34 -10.78 2.84
C LEU A 312 12.97 -10.48 2.17
N GLY A 313 12.65 -9.20 2.01
CA GLY A 313 11.40 -8.71 1.44
C GLY A 313 10.28 -8.54 2.49
N GLU A 314 9.82 -7.31 2.67
CA GLU A 314 8.87 -6.91 3.72
C GLU A 314 7.58 -7.75 3.68
N ARG A 315 6.99 -7.95 2.49
CA ARG A 315 5.73 -8.68 2.33
C ARG A 315 5.86 -10.16 2.71
N LYS A 316 6.93 -10.82 2.24
CA LYS A 316 7.22 -12.23 2.53
C LYS A 316 7.44 -12.43 4.03
N MET A 317 8.23 -11.55 4.64
CA MET A 317 8.55 -11.62 6.05
C MET A 317 7.32 -11.36 6.94
N VAL A 318 6.48 -10.37 6.61
CA VAL A 318 5.21 -10.14 7.32
C VAL A 318 4.31 -11.37 7.25
N PHE A 319 4.21 -12.04 6.10
CA PHE A 319 3.43 -13.28 5.98
C PHE A 319 4.01 -14.42 6.82
N ILE A 320 5.33 -14.63 6.77
CA ILE A 320 6.02 -15.66 7.57
C ILE A 320 5.78 -15.42 9.06
N TYR A 321 6.02 -14.19 9.52
CA TYR A 321 5.78 -13.80 10.90
C TYR A 321 4.32 -13.97 11.31
N ALA A 322 3.35 -13.69 10.42
CA ALA A 322 1.93 -13.91 10.72
C ALA A 322 1.61 -15.39 10.92
N VAL A 323 2.15 -16.28 10.07
CA VAL A 323 2.03 -17.74 10.24
C VAL A 323 2.68 -18.20 11.55
N LEU A 324 3.87 -17.69 11.87
CA LEU A 324 4.54 -17.98 13.14
C LEU A 324 3.72 -17.49 14.35
N CYS A 325 3.13 -16.30 14.27
CA CYS A 325 2.25 -15.77 15.33
C CYS A 325 1.03 -16.66 15.55
N VAL A 326 0.38 -17.14 14.46
CA VAL A 326 -0.73 -18.09 14.57
C VAL A 326 -0.27 -19.40 15.21
N GLY A 327 0.87 -19.95 14.79
CA GLY A 327 1.44 -21.17 15.37
C GLY A 327 1.75 -21.01 16.86
N LEU A 328 2.37 -19.89 17.25
CA LEU A 328 2.66 -19.58 18.66
C LEU A 328 1.39 -19.36 19.48
N GLN A 329 0.35 -18.76 18.89
CA GLN A 329 -0.96 -18.62 19.54
C GLN A 329 -1.62 -19.99 19.77
N LEU A 330 -1.47 -20.92 18.82
CA LEU A 330 -1.95 -22.30 18.99
C LEU A 330 -1.16 -23.04 20.08
N VAL A 331 0.15 -22.82 20.18
CA VAL A 331 0.97 -23.37 21.28
C VAL A 331 0.48 -22.82 22.62
N PHE A 332 0.28 -21.51 22.73
CA PHE A 332 -0.27 -20.87 23.93
C PHE A 332 -1.62 -21.46 24.33
N TRP A 333 -2.50 -21.71 23.35
CA TRP A 333 -3.84 -22.23 23.61
C TRP A 333 -3.83 -23.72 23.99
N LEU A 334 -3.12 -24.56 23.23
CA LEU A 334 -3.27 -26.01 23.29
C LEU A 334 -2.32 -26.69 24.28
N VAL A 335 -1.24 -26.02 24.69
CA VAL A 335 -0.29 -26.56 25.67
C VAL A 335 -0.57 -25.97 27.04
N PRO A 336 -1.18 -26.70 27.98
CA PRO A 336 -1.54 -26.19 29.31
C PRO A 336 -0.32 -26.14 30.24
N ASN A 337 0.63 -25.27 29.93
CA ASN A 337 1.85 -25.09 30.72
C ASN A 337 2.25 -23.60 30.72
N ILE A 338 2.15 -22.96 31.88
CA ILE A 338 2.35 -21.50 32.04
C ILE A 338 3.74 -21.05 31.54
N ILE A 339 4.79 -21.83 31.77
CA ILE A 339 6.14 -21.50 31.30
C ILE A 339 6.17 -21.51 29.77
N THR A 340 5.58 -22.53 29.15
CA THR A 340 5.47 -22.64 27.69
C THR A 340 4.65 -21.49 27.11
N GLU A 341 3.55 -21.12 27.76
CA GLU A 341 2.68 -20.01 27.40
C GLU A 341 3.44 -18.66 27.47
N ALA A 342 4.19 -18.43 28.55
CA ALA A 342 5.02 -17.23 28.70
C ALA A 342 6.10 -17.12 27.61
N VAL A 343 6.74 -18.23 27.25
CA VAL A 343 7.71 -18.26 26.15
C VAL A 343 7.02 -18.04 24.79
N ALA A 344 5.91 -18.73 24.53
CA ALA A 344 5.17 -18.64 23.28
C ALA A 344 4.66 -17.21 23.04
N ILE A 345 4.10 -16.56 24.05
CA ILE A 345 3.59 -15.19 23.92
C ILE A 345 4.72 -14.17 23.78
N SER A 346 5.88 -14.40 24.40
CA SER A 346 7.06 -13.55 24.22
C SER A 346 7.58 -13.60 22.78
N LEU A 347 7.65 -14.81 22.21
CA LEU A 347 8.02 -14.99 20.80
C LEU A 347 6.95 -14.43 19.85
N LEU A 348 5.66 -14.55 20.20
CA LEU A 348 4.57 -13.98 19.42
C LEU A 348 4.70 -12.45 19.36
N GLY A 349 4.99 -11.83 20.51
CA GLY A 349 5.38 -10.43 20.60
C GLY A 349 6.54 -10.11 19.65
N PHE A 350 7.63 -10.85 19.75
CA PHE A 350 8.83 -10.66 18.91
C PHE A 350 8.54 -10.68 17.41
N PHE A 351 7.84 -11.70 16.90
CA PHE A 351 7.54 -11.81 15.47
C PHE A 351 6.48 -10.81 14.99
N SER A 352 5.57 -10.36 15.87
CA SER A 352 4.58 -9.34 15.53
C SER A 352 5.11 -7.91 15.61
N GLY A 353 6.25 -7.68 16.29
CA GLY A 353 6.88 -6.36 16.46
C GLY A 353 7.00 -5.56 15.15
N PRO A 354 7.53 -6.14 14.05
CA PRO A 354 7.69 -5.44 12.77
C PRO A 354 6.41 -5.00 12.07
N PHE A 355 5.23 -5.52 12.41
CA PHE A 355 4.01 -5.29 11.64
C PHE A 355 3.62 -3.82 11.53
N MET A 356 3.85 -3.03 12.58
CA MET A 356 3.62 -1.58 12.54
C MET A 356 4.56 -0.88 11.55
N VAL A 357 5.87 -1.11 11.66
CA VAL A 357 6.87 -0.44 10.83
C VAL A 357 6.78 -0.90 9.38
N ALA A 358 6.63 -2.21 9.15
CA ALA A 358 6.45 -2.78 7.82
C ALA A 358 5.14 -2.28 7.17
N GLY A 359 4.04 -2.19 7.93
CA GLY A 359 2.79 -1.66 7.40
C GLY A 359 2.86 -0.17 7.03
N ILE A 360 3.59 0.65 7.79
CA ILE A 360 3.85 2.06 7.41
C ILE A 360 4.73 2.14 6.16
N SER A 361 5.77 1.31 6.05
CA SER A 361 6.64 1.23 4.86
C SER A 361 5.83 0.87 3.62
N VAL A 362 5.03 -0.20 3.72
CA VAL A 362 4.14 -0.66 2.65
C VAL A 362 3.12 0.42 2.28
N GLY A 363 2.45 1.05 3.27
CA GLY A 363 1.53 2.16 3.02
C GLY A 363 2.20 3.35 2.31
N SER A 364 3.41 3.70 2.71
CA SER A 364 4.18 4.80 2.11
C SER A 364 4.58 4.56 0.65
N ARG A 365 4.62 3.28 0.22
CA ARG A 365 4.86 2.85 -1.17
C ARG A 365 3.57 2.71 -1.98
N ILE A 366 2.45 2.35 -1.33
CA ILE A 366 1.14 2.17 -1.98
C ILE A 366 0.43 3.51 -2.21
N PHE A 367 0.60 4.48 -1.32
CA PHE A 367 -0.15 5.74 -1.36
C PHE A 367 0.60 6.82 -2.15
N SER A 368 -0.10 7.48 -3.07
CA SER A 368 0.45 8.60 -3.83
C SER A 368 0.76 9.78 -2.88
N PRO A 369 1.73 10.66 -3.23
CA PRO A 369 2.16 11.76 -2.36
C PRO A 369 1.00 12.63 -1.86
N GLU A 370 -0.03 12.82 -2.69
CA GLU A 370 -1.19 13.69 -2.42
C GLU A 370 -2.08 13.15 -1.30
N ILE A 371 -2.20 11.83 -1.16
CA ILE A 371 -3.07 11.20 -0.14
C ILE A 371 -2.31 10.51 0.97
N LYS A 372 -0.97 10.48 0.92
CA LYS A 372 -0.15 9.64 1.80
C LYS A 372 -0.41 9.91 3.28
N SER A 373 -0.49 11.19 3.66
CA SER A 373 -0.74 11.60 5.05
C SER A 373 -2.14 11.20 5.51
N SER A 374 -3.18 11.54 4.73
CA SER A 374 -4.58 11.26 5.05
C SER A 374 -4.88 9.75 5.05
N ALA A 375 -4.27 8.99 4.13
CA ALA A 375 -4.36 7.53 4.07
C ALA A 375 -3.72 6.85 5.28
N ILE A 376 -2.50 7.24 5.65
CA ILE A 376 -1.82 6.68 6.83
C ILE A 376 -2.63 6.99 8.09
N ALA A 377 -3.06 8.23 8.28
CA ALA A 377 -3.89 8.62 9.42
C ALA A 377 -5.17 7.76 9.49
N PHE A 378 -5.88 7.59 8.37
CA PHE A 378 -7.06 6.73 8.31
C PHE A 378 -6.76 5.27 8.66
N VAL A 379 -5.67 4.70 8.14
CA VAL A 379 -5.24 3.32 8.45
C VAL A 379 -5.03 3.14 9.96
N PHE A 380 -4.35 4.08 10.61
CA PHE A 380 -4.13 4.04 12.05
C PHE A 380 -5.44 4.18 12.83
N THR A 381 -6.27 5.17 12.49
CA THR A 381 -7.58 5.36 13.12
C THR A 381 -8.40 4.08 13.00
N PHE A 382 -8.51 3.51 11.80
CA PHE A 382 -9.26 2.27 11.57
C PHE A 382 -8.66 1.07 12.33
N GLY A 383 -7.34 1.00 12.45
CA GLY A 383 -6.65 0.04 13.34
C GLY A 383 -7.11 0.15 14.78
N GLN A 384 -7.20 1.36 15.33
CA GLN A 384 -7.66 1.61 16.71
C GLN A 384 -9.13 1.25 16.93
N ILE A 385 -9.97 1.38 15.89
CA ILE A 385 -11.35 0.86 15.94
C ILE A 385 -11.32 -0.65 16.23
N GLY A 386 -10.51 -1.41 15.51
CA GLY A 386 -10.34 -2.84 15.77
C GLY A 386 -9.78 -3.13 17.16
N GLY A 387 -8.76 -2.37 17.56
CA GLY A 387 -8.16 -2.41 18.89
C GLY A 387 -9.13 -2.16 20.05
N SER A 388 -10.25 -1.46 19.82
CA SER A 388 -11.26 -1.19 20.85
C SER A 388 -12.46 -2.14 20.77
N ILE A 389 -12.89 -2.51 19.56
CA ILE A 389 -14.06 -3.39 19.35
C ILE A 389 -13.77 -4.81 19.82
N PHE A 390 -12.64 -5.42 19.43
CA PHE A 390 -12.40 -6.83 19.70
C PHE A 390 -12.23 -7.18 21.18
N PRO A 391 -11.53 -6.38 22.01
CA PRO A 391 -11.49 -6.64 23.45
C PRO A 391 -12.86 -6.50 24.10
N ALA A 392 -13.68 -5.52 23.67
CA ALA A 392 -15.04 -5.34 24.18
C ALA A 392 -15.92 -6.55 23.84
N VAL A 393 -15.94 -6.96 22.56
CA VAL A 393 -16.67 -8.14 22.10
C VAL A 393 -16.21 -9.40 22.85
N THR A 394 -14.90 -9.55 23.05
CA THR A 394 -14.34 -10.68 23.82
C THR A 394 -14.85 -10.69 25.25
N GLY A 395 -14.88 -9.54 25.94
CA GLY A 395 -15.40 -9.46 27.31
C GLY A 395 -16.89 -9.79 27.42
N ILE A 396 -17.69 -9.35 26.46
CA ILE A 396 -19.14 -9.67 26.38
C ILE A 396 -19.36 -11.17 26.18
N ILE A 397 -18.65 -11.78 25.23
CA ILE A 397 -18.76 -13.22 24.97
C ILE A 397 -18.23 -14.03 26.18
N ALA A 398 -17.12 -13.59 26.77
CA ALA A 398 -16.51 -14.24 27.92
C ALA A 398 -17.42 -14.24 29.16
N ALA A 399 -18.33 -13.28 29.29
CA ALA A 399 -19.27 -13.24 30.41
C ALA A 399 -20.27 -14.39 30.39
N GLN A 400 -20.60 -14.90 29.19
CA GLN A 400 -21.56 -15.99 29.00
C GLN A 400 -20.87 -17.35 28.80
N ALA A 401 -19.78 -17.37 28.04
CA ALA A 401 -19.09 -18.59 27.61
C ALA A 401 -17.78 -18.86 28.37
N GLY A 402 -17.38 -17.97 29.28
CA GLY A 402 -16.09 -18.03 29.97
C GLY A 402 -14.94 -17.45 29.15
N VAL A 403 -13.84 -17.12 29.82
CA VAL A 403 -12.67 -16.45 29.21
C VAL A 403 -11.89 -17.36 28.24
N GLU A 404 -12.23 -18.65 28.18
CA GLU A 404 -11.65 -19.61 27.21
C GLU A 404 -11.85 -19.18 25.75
N VAL A 405 -12.91 -18.42 25.45
CA VAL A 405 -13.20 -17.86 24.12
C VAL A 405 -12.11 -16.93 23.59
N LEU A 406 -11.24 -16.41 24.47
CA LEU A 406 -10.11 -15.57 24.09
C LEU A 406 -9.26 -16.23 23.01
N GLN A 407 -8.95 -17.51 23.18
CA GLN A 407 -7.99 -18.21 22.32
C GLN A 407 -8.46 -18.36 20.87
N PRO A 408 -9.66 -18.90 20.58
CA PRO A 408 -10.15 -18.99 19.21
C PRO A 408 -10.36 -17.60 18.57
N ILE A 409 -10.74 -16.58 19.35
CA ILE A 409 -10.83 -15.19 18.86
C ILE A 409 -9.45 -14.70 18.40
N LEU A 410 -8.40 -14.85 19.22
CA LEU A 410 -7.05 -14.42 18.87
C LEU A 410 -6.51 -15.14 17.62
N VAL A 411 -6.74 -16.45 17.51
CA VAL A 411 -6.38 -17.21 16.30
C VAL A 411 -7.12 -16.67 15.08
N GLY A 412 -8.42 -16.40 15.19
CA GLY A 412 -9.23 -15.82 14.12
C GLY A 412 -8.74 -14.45 13.68
N LEU A 413 -8.39 -13.56 14.63
CA LEU A 413 -7.88 -12.23 14.35
C LEU A 413 -6.50 -12.26 13.68
N LEU A 414 -5.57 -13.06 14.19
CA LEU A 414 -4.24 -13.22 13.60
C LEU A 414 -4.34 -13.85 12.20
N GLY A 415 -5.22 -14.83 12.01
CA GLY A 415 -5.51 -15.43 10.72
C GLY A 415 -6.09 -14.42 9.72
N ALA A 416 -7.07 -13.60 10.15
CA ALA A 416 -7.67 -12.56 9.34
C ALA A 416 -6.66 -11.48 8.94
N ALA A 417 -5.77 -11.07 9.85
CA ALA A 417 -4.67 -10.17 9.55
C ALA A 417 -3.74 -10.77 8.48
N GLY A 418 -3.33 -12.04 8.64
CA GLY A 418 -2.51 -12.76 7.66
C GLY A 418 -3.15 -12.86 6.28
N ILE A 419 -4.48 -13.10 6.20
CA ILE A 419 -5.22 -13.17 4.94
C ILE A 419 -5.31 -11.79 4.26
N SER A 420 -5.55 -10.72 5.02
CA SER A 420 -5.58 -9.34 4.50
C SER A 420 -4.26 -8.96 3.83
N CYS A 421 -3.12 -9.46 4.33
CA CYS A 421 -1.79 -9.26 3.71
C CYS A 421 -1.65 -9.93 2.32
N ARG A 422 -2.47 -10.95 2.01
CA ARG A 422 -2.43 -11.69 0.74
C ARG A 422 -3.26 -11.04 -0.38
N ALA A 423 -4.02 -9.99 -0.09
CA ALA A 423 -5.11 -9.52 -0.94
C ALA A 423 -4.68 -8.75 -2.21
N ASP A 424 -3.40 -8.49 -2.45
CA ASP A 424 -2.94 -7.91 -3.71
C ASP A 424 -2.55 -9.01 -4.73
N LYS A 425 -3.47 -9.29 -5.66
CA LYS A 425 -3.30 -10.25 -6.78
C LYS A 425 -3.03 -9.51 -8.11
N THR A 426 -2.02 -8.65 -8.22
CA THR A 426 -1.47 -8.08 -9.50
C THR A 426 -0.84 -9.11 -10.46
N ARG A 427 -1.47 -9.43 -11.60
CA ARG A 427 -1.00 -10.55 -12.46
C ARG A 427 0.35 -10.23 -13.15
N THR A 428 1.40 -11.00 -12.84
CA THR A 428 2.71 -10.94 -13.51
C THR A 428 2.65 -11.44 -14.94
N GLY A 429 3.54 -11.05 -15.84
CA GLY A 429 3.04 -10.87 -17.19
C GLY A 429 3.63 -11.57 -18.36
N ALA A 430 4.53 -12.52 -18.12
CA ALA A 430 4.40 -13.76 -18.88
C ALA A 430 2.97 -14.36 -18.72
N THR A 431 2.23 -13.94 -17.67
CA THR A 431 0.82 -14.28 -17.41
C THR A 431 -0.18 -13.14 -17.68
N GLY A 432 0.26 -12.06 -18.31
CA GLY A 432 -0.43 -10.78 -18.53
C GLY A 432 -0.75 -10.60 -20.00
N TYR A 433 -1.42 -9.50 -20.36
CA TYR A 433 -1.97 -9.36 -21.71
C TYR A 433 -0.90 -9.17 -22.78
N VAL A 434 -0.23 -8.01 -22.80
CA VAL A 434 0.83 -7.72 -23.80
C VAL A 434 2.04 -8.62 -23.58
N GLY A 435 2.54 -8.75 -22.35
CA GLY A 435 3.70 -9.59 -22.06
C GLY A 435 3.48 -11.08 -22.37
N GLY A 436 2.24 -11.58 -22.25
CA GLY A 436 1.90 -12.95 -22.60
C GLY A 436 1.85 -13.18 -24.11
N ASP A 437 1.30 -12.21 -24.87
CA ASP A 437 1.32 -12.24 -26.34
C ASP A 437 2.74 -12.08 -26.88
N PHE A 438 3.54 -11.17 -26.31
CA PHE A 438 4.92 -10.98 -26.71
C PHE A 438 5.79 -12.21 -26.41
N LEU A 439 5.63 -12.84 -25.23
CA LEU A 439 6.32 -14.11 -24.93
C LEU A 439 5.94 -15.22 -25.92
N PHE A 440 4.66 -15.30 -26.33
CA PHE A 440 4.22 -16.24 -27.34
C PHE A 440 4.94 -16.00 -28.68
N LEU A 441 5.07 -14.75 -29.12
CA LEU A 441 5.76 -14.39 -30.35
C LEU A 441 7.26 -14.68 -30.23
N LEU A 442 7.90 -14.15 -29.19
CA LEU A 442 9.34 -14.22 -28.97
C LEU A 442 9.85 -15.67 -28.90
N SER A 443 9.16 -16.53 -28.16
CA SER A 443 9.54 -17.94 -28.00
C SER A 443 9.44 -18.76 -29.30
N ARG A 444 8.65 -18.30 -30.28
CA ARG A 444 8.50 -18.95 -31.60
C ARG A 444 9.47 -18.40 -32.63
N THR A 445 9.68 -17.09 -32.63
CA THR A 445 10.58 -16.44 -33.59
C THR A 445 12.03 -16.70 -33.22
N HIS A 446 12.36 -16.65 -31.93
CA HIS A 446 13.71 -16.84 -31.43
C HIS A 446 13.82 -17.97 -30.38
N PRO A 447 13.63 -19.24 -30.79
CA PRO A 447 13.81 -20.38 -29.88
C PRO A 447 15.26 -20.52 -29.39
N GLU A 448 16.22 -19.92 -30.09
CA GLU A 448 17.64 -19.88 -29.73
C GLU A 448 17.96 -18.85 -28.62
N TRP A 449 17.02 -17.96 -28.27
CA TRP A 449 17.23 -17.00 -27.20
C TRP A 449 16.99 -17.65 -25.84
N ASN A 450 17.89 -17.39 -24.90
CA ASN A 450 17.75 -17.82 -23.51
C ASN A 450 16.78 -16.89 -22.79
N ILE A 451 15.49 -17.18 -22.84
CA ILE A 451 14.45 -16.32 -22.28
C ILE A 451 14.24 -16.65 -20.80
N SER A 452 14.31 -15.63 -19.94
CA SER A 452 13.91 -15.74 -18.54
C SER A 452 12.69 -14.87 -18.26
N ALA A 453 11.72 -15.36 -17.48
CA ALA A 453 10.53 -14.59 -17.13
C ALA A 453 10.23 -14.64 -15.63
N LEU A 454 10.03 -13.46 -15.04
CA LEU A 454 9.60 -13.31 -13.65
C LEU A 454 8.12 -13.69 -13.49
N VAL A 455 7.84 -14.69 -12.65
CA VAL A 455 6.50 -15.21 -12.40
C VAL A 455 6.29 -15.40 -10.90
N ARG A 456 5.29 -14.74 -10.32
CA ARG A 456 5.03 -14.82 -8.87
C ARG A 456 4.36 -16.12 -8.41
N ASP A 457 3.62 -16.76 -9.31
CA ASP A 457 2.69 -17.84 -9.00
C ASP A 457 3.27 -19.16 -9.50
N GLU A 458 3.57 -20.06 -8.55
CA GLU A 458 4.26 -21.31 -8.84
C GLU A 458 3.45 -22.24 -9.77
N GLU A 459 2.13 -22.24 -9.67
CA GLU A 459 1.28 -23.06 -10.54
C GLU A 459 1.25 -22.51 -11.96
N LYS A 460 1.19 -21.18 -12.09
CA LYS A 460 1.35 -20.55 -13.40
C LYS A 460 2.75 -20.76 -13.98
N ALA A 461 3.79 -20.75 -13.14
CA ALA A 461 5.15 -21.05 -13.56
C ALA A 461 5.25 -22.46 -14.14
N LYS A 462 4.67 -23.47 -13.46
CA LYS A 462 4.60 -24.84 -13.96
C LYS A 462 3.85 -24.94 -15.30
N GLN A 463 2.75 -24.20 -15.47
CA GLN A 463 2.01 -24.19 -16.73
C GLN A 463 2.81 -23.54 -17.87
N LEU A 464 3.51 -22.42 -17.60
CA LEU A 464 4.39 -21.80 -18.59
C LEU A 464 5.54 -22.72 -18.99
N ALA A 465 6.20 -23.36 -18.03
CA ALA A 465 7.30 -24.29 -18.31
C ALA A 465 6.86 -25.49 -19.17
N LYS A 466 5.59 -25.92 -19.07
CA LYS A 466 5.02 -26.96 -19.94
C LYS A 466 4.79 -26.48 -21.38
N VAL A 467 4.33 -25.23 -21.55
CA VAL A 467 4.02 -24.67 -22.87
C VAL A 467 5.30 -24.17 -23.58
N TYR A 468 6.26 -23.65 -22.82
CA TYR A 468 7.51 -23.08 -23.31
C TYR A 468 8.71 -23.80 -22.65
N PRO A 469 9.17 -24.94 -23.19
CA PRO A 469 10.24 -25.73 -22.57
C PRO A 469 11.59 -25.00 -22.46
N SER A 470 11.85 -24.02 -23.34
CA SER A 470 13.07 -23.19 -23.34
C SER A 470 13.00 -21.99 -22.37
N LEU A 471 11.84 -21.74 -21.75
CA LEU A 471 11.66 -20.60 -20.85
C LEU A 471 12.20 -20.91 -19.44
N ARG A 472 13.17 -20.11 -18.98
CA ARG A 472 13.58 -20.11 -17.56
C ARG A 472 12.59 -19.29 -16.74
N VAL A 473 11.75 -19.95 -15.95
CA VAL A 473 10.85 -19.23 -15.04
C VAL A 473 11.59 -18.86 -13.76
N VAL A 474 11.60 -17.57 -13.44
CA VAL A 474 12.18 -17.02 -12.20
C VAL A 474 11.03 -16.72 -11.24
N LEU A 475 11.00 -17.39 -10.09
CA LEU A 475 9.95 -17.17 -9.10
C LEU A 475 10.20 -15.88 -8.31
N GLY A 476 9.34 -14.89 -8.50
CA GLY A 476 9.41 -13.60 -7.81
C GLY A 476 8.31 -12.63 -8.26
N ASP A 477 8.18 -11.51 -7.56
CA ASP A 477 7.27 -10.41 -7.89
C ASP A 477 8.03 -9.10 -8.10
N LEU A 478 7.33 -8.02 -8.48
CA LEU A 478 7.94 -6.71 -8.74
C LEU A 478 8.60 -6.05 -7.51
N SER A 479 8.37 -6.60 -6.31
CA SER A 479 9.03 -6.18 -5.07
C SER A 479 10.26 -7.03 -4.73
N SER A 480 10.55 -8.07 -5.52
CA SER A 480 11.69 -8.96 -5.32
C SER A 480 12.97 -8.33 -5.86
N SER A 481 13.41 -7.22 -5.24
CA SER A 481 14.50 -6.37 -5.73
C SER A 481 15.79 -7.14 -6.00
N ASP A 482 16.18 -8.03 -5.09
CA ASP A 482 17.46 -8.75 -5.21
C ASP A 482 17.44 -9.73 -6.39
N ILE A 483 16.28 -10.38 -6.61
CA ILE A 483 16.07 -11.29 -7.74
C ILE A 483 16.09 -10.50 -9.04
N ILE A 484 15.35 -9.39 -9.12
CA ILE A 484 15.29 -8.56 -10.32
C ILE A 484 16.68 -7.97 -10.64
N GLU A 485 17.39 -7.46 -9.64
CA GLU A 485 18.73 -6.89 -9.83
C GLU A 485 19.72 -7.95 -10.34
N GLU A 486 19.73 -9.14 -9.74
CA GLU A 486 20.63 -10.23 -10.14
C GLU A 486 20.32 -10.75 -11.54
N GLU A 487 19.03 -10.90 -11.86
CA GLU A 487 18.59 -11.33 -13.17
C GLU A 487 18.92 -10.27 -14.24
N VAL A 488 18.76 -8.98 -13.93
CA VAL A 488 19.12 -7.88 -14.83
C VAL A 488 20.64 -7.81 -15.07
N LYS A 489 21.48 -7.99 -14.03
CA LYS A 489 22.96 -8.06 -14.19
C LYS A 489 23.40 -9.10 -15.21
N GLN A 490 22.65 -10.18 -15.33
CA GLN A 490 22.97 -11.28 -16.23
C GLN A 490 22.37 -11.11 -17.63
N ALA A 491 21.48 -10.14 -17.83
CA ALA A 491 20.69 -9.99 -19.04
C ALA A 491 21.27 -8.98 -20.01
N ASP A 492 21.36 -9.34 -21.28
CA ASP A 492 21.77 -8.42 -22.34
C ASP A 492 20.61 -7.48 -22.72
N ILE A 493 19.37 -8.00 -22.75
CA ILE A 493 18.14 -7.25 -23.05
C ILE A 493 17.15 -7.45 -21.90
N VAL A 494 16.55 -6.36 -21.44
CA VAL A 494 15.56 -6.30 -20.35
C VAL A 494 14.28 -5.69 -20.89
N TYR A 495 13.21 -6.47 -20.95
CA TYR A 495 11.88 -5.94 -21.28
C TYR A 495 11.07 -5.66 -20.02
N GLN A 496 10.89 -4.41 -19.60
CA GLN A 496 9.91 -4.10 -18.55
C GLN A 496 8.52 -3.94 -19.17
N ILE A 497 7.84 -5.07 -19.43
CA ILE A 497 6.45 -5.10 -19.93
C ILE A 497 5.47 -5.31 -18.75
N ALA A 498 5.99 -5.07 -17.54
CA ALA A 498 5.40 -5.05 -16.21
C ALA A 498 4.44 -3.93 -15.98
N ASN A 499 4.39 -3.55 -14.73
CA ASN A 499 3.60 -2.44 -14.34
C ASN A 499 4.39 -1.19 -14.72
N CYS A 500 3.83 -0.38 -15.62
CA CYS A 500 4.37 0.92 -16.00
C CYS A 500 4.31 1.96 -14.85
N ASP A 501 3.67 1.62 -13.71
CA ASP A 501 3.55 2.45 -12.51
C ASP A 501 4.33 1.91 -11.30
N HIS A 502 5.20 0.90 -11.48
CA HIS A 502 5.96 0.31 -10.36
C HIS A 502 7.39 0.87 -10.27
N THR A 503 7.53 2.02 -9.59
CA THR A 503 8.82 2.72 -9.38
C THR A 503 9.90 1.87 -8.74
N GLY A 504 9.56 0.99 -7.79
CA GLY A 504 10.53 0.09 -7.15
C GLY A 504 11.27 -0.83 -8.14
N ALA A 505 10.52 -1.62 -8.91
CA ALA A 505 11.05 -2.43 -10.00
C ALA A 505 11.84 -1.62 -11.03
N ALA A 506 11.36 -0.44 -11.43
CA ALA A 506 12.09 0.42 -12.36
C ALA A 506 13.46 0.85 -11.80
N ALA A 507 13.51 1.26 -10.53
CA ALA A 507 14.75 1.63 -9.85
C ALA A 507 15.69 0.42 -9.70
N THR A 508 15.15 -0.77 -9.42
CA THR A 508 15.92 -2.01 -9.36
C THR A 508 16.49 -2.41 -10.72
N ILE A 509 15.70 -2.29 -11.79
CA ILE A 509 16.15 -2.54 -13.16
C ILE A 509 17.27 -1.56 -13.52
N ALA A 510 17.08 -0.27 -13.25
CA ALA A 510 18.11 0.75 -13.48
C ALA A 510 19.40 0.41 -12.72
N LYS A 511 19.29 0.01 -11.45
CA LYS A 511 20.43 -0.40 -10.62
C LYS A 511 21.15 -1.63 -11.17
N GLY A 512 20.42 -2.67 -11.57
CA GLY A 512 21.02 -3.87 -12.17
C GLY A 512 21.68 -3.57 -13.52
N ALA A 513 21.04 -2.75 -14.35
CA ALA A 513 21.56 -2.35 -15.65
C ALA A 513 22.86 -1.55 -15.52
N ALA A 514 23.00 -0.73 -14.47
CA ALA A 514 24.22 0.03 -14.21
C ALA A 514 25.47 -0.84 -13.92
N CYS A 515 25.29 -2.12 -13.59
CA CYS A 515 26.40 -3.08 -13.41
C CYS A 515 27.00 -3.58 -14.73
N HIS A 516 26.43 -3.20 -15.87
CA HIS A 516 26.97 -3.54 -17.19
C HIS A 516 28.20 -2.71 -17.55
N THR A 517 28.83 -3.07 -18.65
CA THR A 517 30.04 -2.42 -19.17
C THR A 517 29.78 -1.89 -20.59
N ALA A 518 30.62 -0.97 -21.08
CA ALA A 518 30.48 -0.46 -22.44
C ALA A 518 30.67 -1.56 -23.50
N GLU A 519 31.45 -2.60 -23.18
CA GLU A 519 31.67 -3.77 -24.02
C GLU A 519 30.49 -4.76 -23.99
N ARG A 520 29.65 -4.71 -22.94
CA ARG A 520 28.44 -5.53 -22.80
C ARG A 520 27.28 -4.69 -22.25
N PRO A 521 26.73 -3.75 -23.03
CA PRO A 521 25.67 -2.86 -22.56
C PRO A 521 24.38 -3.63 -22.26
N CYS A 522 23.57 -3.07 -21.36
CA CYS A 522 22.21 -3.54 -21.07
C CYS A 522 21.19 -2.73 -21.88
N TRP A 523 20.33 -3.42 -22.63
CA TRP A 523 19.25 -2.81 -23.40
C TRP A 523 17.93 -2.89 -22.63
N VAL A 524 17.46 -1.79 -22.07
CA VAL A 524 16.24 -1.72 -21.27
C VAL A 524 15.08 -1.17 -22.12
N ILE A 525 14.16 -2.04 -22.49
CA ILE A 525 12.94 -1.72 -23.25
C ILE A 525 11.77 -1.65 -22.25
N HIS A 526 11.33 -0.44 -21.94
CA HIS A 526 10.28 -0.15 -20.97
C HIS A 526 8.93 0.08 -21.65
N THR A 527 7.88 -0.61 -21.20
CA THR A 527 6.50 -0.32 -21.60
C THR A 527 5.93 0.77 -20.71
N SER A 528 5.63 1.93 -21.28
CA SER A 528 4.83 3.00 -20.68
C SER A 528 3.38 2.88 -21.18
N GLY A 529 2.70 4.00 -21.35
CA GLY A 529 1.41 4.08 -22.03
C GLY A 529 1.07 5.53 -22.37
N THR A 530 0.34 5.76 -23.46
CA THR A 530 0.01 7.13 -23.87
C THR A 530 -1.06 7.79 -22.99
N ALA A 531 -1.54 7.10 -21.96
CA ALA A 531 -2.26 7.72 -20.86
C ALA A 531 -1.43 8.83 -20.19
N SER A 532 -0.09 8.82 -20.31
CA SER A 532 0.76 9.94 -19.92
C SER A 532 0.43 11.25 -20.63
N LEU A 533 -0.31 11.21 -21.74
CA LEU A 533 -0.67 12.37 -22.57
C LEU A 533 -2.07 12.94 -22.26
N ILE A 534 -2.86 12.30 -21.37
CA ILE A 534 -4.23 12.73 -21.05
C ILE A 534 -4.29 13.75 -19.88
N PHE A 535 -3.14 14.22 -19.42
CA PHE A 535 -3.03 15.11 -18.25
C PHE A 535 -3.84 16.39 -18.43
N GLU A 536 -3.93 16.93 -19.64
CA GLU A 536 -4.72 18.12 -19.90
C GLU A 536 -6.24 17.86 -19.84
N ASP A 537 -6.73 16.72 -20.32
CA ASP A 537 -8.13 16.31 -20.15
C ASP A 537 -8.46 16.12 -18.67
N THR A 538 -7.52 15.53 -17.93
CA THR A 538 -7.63 15.32 -16.48
C THR A 538 -7.68 16.64 -15.73
N ARG A 539 -6.82 17.61 -16.06
CA ARG A 539 -6.78 18.92 -15.40
C ARG A 539 -7.99 19.78 -15.74
N ALA A 540 -8.40 19.79 -17.02
CA ALA A 540 -9.50 20.62 -17.49
C ALA A 540 -10.89 19.97 -17.30
N GLN A 541 -10.95 18.69 -16.93
CA GLN A 541 -12.18 17.90 -16.77
C GLN A 541 -13.02 17.84 -18.06
N THR A 542 -12.36 17.83 -19.22
CA THR A 542 -12.97 17.88 -20.55
C THR A 542 -13.28 16.48 -21.10
N HIS A 543 -14.13 15.74 -20.40
CA HIS A 543 -14.48 14.39 -20.83
C HIS A 543 -15.51 14.39 -21.98
N GLY A 544 -15.30 13.56 -22.99
CA GLY A 544 -16.24 13.32 -24.09
C GLY A 544 -16.23 14.38 -25.19
N ILE A 545 -15.35 15.39 -25.13
CA ILE A 545 -15.16 16.39 -26.18
C ILE A 545 -13.91 16.10 -27.00
N GLU A 546 -13.87 16.55 -28.25
CA GLU A 546 -12.71 16.38 -29.11
C GLU A 546 -11.55 17.30 -28.70
N ARG A 547 -10.32 16.79 -28.80
CA ARG A 547 -9.10 17.60 -28.84
C ARG A 547 -8.25 17.25 -30.05
N THR A 548 -7.69 18.27 -30.69
CA THR A 548 -6.96 18.14 -31.95
C THR A 548 -5.45 18.01 -31.79
N LYS A 549 -4.91 18.15 -30.57
CA LYS A 549 -3.47 18.01 -30.31
C LYS A 549 -3.01 16.59 -30.63
N GLU A 550 -2.02 16.50 -31.51
CA GLU A 550 -1.32 15.26 -31.83
C GLU A 550 0.12 15.31 -31.29
N TYR A 551 0.59 14.15 -30.83
CA TYR A 551 1.97 13.94 -30.41
C TYR A 551 2.68 12.99 -31.39
N ASN A 552 3.98 13.20 -31.63
CA ASN A 552 4.77 12.32 -32.49
C ASN A 552 6.14 12.03 -31.86
N ASP A 553 6.70 10.87 -32.18
CA ASP A 553 7.93 10.35 -31.60
C ASP A 553 9.20 10.69 -32.40
N TRP A 554 9.07 11.54 -33.43
CA TRP A 554 10.17 11.97 -34.29
C TRP A 554 10.59 13.39 -33.95
N ASP A 555 10.05 14.40 -34.65
CA ASP A 555 10.37 15.81 -34.41
C ASP A 555 9.76 16.33 -33.08
N GLY A 556 8.79 15.59 -32.52
CA GLY A 556 8.11 15.90 -31.26
C GLY A 556 8.65 15.16 -30.03
N VAL A 557 9.75 14.41 -30.13
CA VAL A 557 10.24 13.54 -29.04
C VAL A 557 10.56 14.30 -27.75
N ASP A 558 11.04 15.54 -27.85
CA ASP A 558 11.35 16.38 -26.69
C ASP A 558 10.10 16.71 -25.85
N GLU A 559 8.93 16.85 -26.48
CA GLU A 559 7.66 17.05 -25.78
C GLU A 559 7.27 15.81 -24.96
N LEU A 560 7.45 14.61 -25.53
CA LEU A 560 7.20 13.34 -24.86
C LEU A 560 8.14 13.10 -23.67
N ARG A 561 9.37 13.59 -23.76
CA ARG A 561 10.38 13.44 -22.70
C ARG A 561 10.21 14.44 -21.57
N ASN A 562 9.51 15.55 -21.80
CA ASN A 562 9.36 16.65 -20.85
C ASN A 562 7.91 16.84 -20.39
N LEU A 563 7.18 15.75 -20.22
CA LEU A 563 5.82 15.76 -19.67
C LEU A 563 5.79 16.24 -18.21
N PRO A 564 4.69 16.88 -17.77
CA PRO A 564 4.49 17.30 -16.38
C PRO A 564 4.57 16.15 -15.38
N ASP A 565 5.00 16.44 -14.14
CA ASP A 565 5.21 15.42 -13.10
C ASP A 565 3.92 14.70 -12.64
N ASP A 566 2.75 15.31 -12.84
CA ASP A 566 1.42 14.73 -12.57
C ASP A 566 0.85 13.94 -13.75
N ALA A 567 1.57 13.85 -14.87
CA ALA A 567 1.20 12.95 -15.96
C ALA A 567 1.29 11.48 -15.50
N TYR A 568 0.36 10.65 -15.98
CA TYR A 568 0.39 9.21 -15.69
C TYR A 568 1.71 8.59 -16.16
N HIS A 569 2.20 7.57 -15.46
CA HIS A 569 3.44 6.82 -15.74
C HIS A 569 4.75 7.64 -15.64
N ARG A 570 4.67 8.96 -15.43
CA ARG A 570 5.82 9.87 -15.51
C ARG A 570 6.89 9.57 -14.47
N ASP A 571 6.49 9.17 -13.27
CA ASP A 571 7.38 8.80 -12.18
C ASP A 571 8.31 7.64 -12.56
N VAL A 572 7.79 6.65 -13.28
CA VAL A 572 8.57 5.51 -13.78
C VAL A 572 9.39 5.88 -15.01
N GLU A 573 8.81 6.62 -15.96
CA GLU A 573 9.55 7.07 -17.15
C GLU A 573 10.80 7.86 -16.77
N LYS A 574 10.72 8.76 -15.77
CA LYS A 574 11.88 9.52 -15.27
C LYS A 574 13.01 8.62 -14.76
N ILE A 575 12.67 7.52 -14.08
CA ILE A 575 13.66 6.57 -13.57
C ILE A 575 14.39 5.87 -14.74
N ILE A 576 13.64 5.40 -15.74
CA ILE A 576 14.21 4.70 -16.89
C ILE A 576 15.02 5.66 -17.78
N ILE A 577 14.51 6.86 -18.04
CA ILE A 577 15.25 7.89 -18.79
C ILE A 577 16.57 8.21 -18.07
N ALA A 578 16.51 8.48 -16.77
CA ALA A 578 17.71 8.78 -15.97
C ALA A 578 18.74 7.65 -16.03
N ALA A 579 18.30 6.38 -16.01
CA ALA A 579 19.20 5.23 -16.11
C ALA A 579 20.05 5.25 -17.39
N GLY A 580 19.45 5.63 -18.53
CA GLY A 580 20.16 5.76 -19.80
C GLY A 580 21.03 7.03 -19.90
N GLN A 581 20.72 8.08 -19.14
CA GLN A 581 21.47 9.34 -19.14
C GLN A 581 22.73 9.31 -18.27
N VAL A 582 22.71 8.53 -17.17
CA VAL A 582 23.85 8.43 -16.24
C VAL A 582 25.08 7.81 -16.93
N ASP A 583 24.90 6.70 -17.65
CA ASP A 583 25.96 6.09 -18.44
C ASP A 583 25.40 5.51 -19.76
N PRO A 584 25.29 6.33 -20.81
CA PRO A 584 24.72 5.91 -22.09
C PRO A 584 25.59 4.90 -22.84
N ALA A 585 26.83 4.67 -22.42
CA ALA A 585 27.67 3.61 -23.00
C ALA A 585 27.28 2.23 -22.45
N ARG A 586 26.85 2.16 -21.18
CA ARG A 586 26.49 0.92 -20.48
C ARG A 586 25.01 0.60 -20.52
N VAL A 587 24.14 1.61 -20.51
CA VAL A 587 22.69 1.43 -20.41
C VAL A 587 22.00 2.10 -21.59
N LYS A 588 21.31 1.30 -22.39
CA LYS A 588 20.58 1.74 -23.58
C LYS A 588 19.10 1.60 -23.32
N THR A 589 18.36 2.71 -23.28
CA THR A 589 16.94 2.68 -22.90
C THR A 589 16.04 2.96 -24.09
N ALA A 590 14.89 2.26 -24.15
CA ALA A 590 13.81 2.56 -25.07
C ALA A 590 12.48 2.55 -24.31
N ILE A 591 11.68 3.60 -24.45
CA ILE A 591 10.31 3.67 -23.95
C ILE A 591 9.37 3.34 -25.10
N VAL A 592 8.56 2.30 -24.94
CA VAL A 592 7.47 1.95 -25.86
C VAL A 592 6.16 2.39 -25.21
N SER A 593 5.48 3.34 -25.82
CA SER A 593 4.26 3.96 -25.30
C SER A 593 3.08 3.65 -26.23
N PRO A 594 2.36 2.54 -25.99
CA PRO A 594 1.16 2.21 -26.77
C PRO A 594 -0.07 2.98 -26.27
N PRO A 595 -1.04 3.25 -27.14
CA PRO A 595 -2.31 3.86 -26.78
C PRO A 595 -3.34 2.79 -26.40
N ASN A 596 -4.57 2.85 -26.91
CA ASN A 596 -5.55 1.79 -26.65
C ASN A 596 -5.10 0.49 -27.30
N VAL A 597 -4.60 -0.45 -26.49
CA VAL A 597 -4.22 -1.79 -26.97
C VAL A 597 -5.47 -2.66 -27.05
N TYR A 598 -5.71 -3.36 -28.15
CA TYR A 598 -6.88 -4.23 -28.33
C TYR A 598 -6.54 -5.54 -29.07
N GLY A 599 -7.54 -6.41 -29.25
CA GLY A 599 -7.41 -7.66 -30.01
C GLY A 599 -7.23 -8.92 -29.14
N PRO A 600 -7.37 -10.12 -29.73
CA PRO A 600 -7.13 -11.36 -29.00
C PRO A 600 -5.62 -11.60 -28.79
N GLY A 601 -5.23 -11.66 -27.52
CA GLY A 601 -3.87 -12.03 -27.12
C GLY A 601 -3.63 -13.54 -27.26
N ARG A 602 -2.40 -13.93 -27.61
CA ARG A 602 -2.01 -15.33 -27.85
C ARG A 602 -1.30 -15.99 -26.66
N GLY A 603 -1.13 -15.25 -25.56
CA GLY A 603 -0.52 -15.75 -24.33
C GLY A 603 -1.35 -16.83 -23.62
N VAL A 604 -0.72 -17.59 -22.71
CA VAL A 604 -1.35 -18.75 -22.03
C VAL A 604 -2.47 -18.34 -21.07
N PHE A 605 -2.42 -17.13 -20.51
CA PHE A 605 -3.33 -16.71 -19.44
C PHE A 605 -4.26 -15.57 -19.85
N ASN A 606 -3.82 -14.31 -19.70
CA ASN A 606 -4.68 -13.17 -19.99
C ASN A 606 -4.64 -12.86 -21.48
N GLN A 607 -5.77 -13.01 -22.16
CA GLN A 607 -5.89 -12.85 -23.61
C GLN A 607 -6.78 -11.66 -24.01
N THR A 608 -7.29 -10.91 -23.05
CA THR A 608 -8.19 -9.78 -23.27
C THR A 608 -7.62 -8.48 -22.72
N SER A 609 -7.92 -7.38 -23.42
CA SER A 609 -7.46 -6.03 -23.07
C SER A 609 -8.35 -5.36 -22.01
N MET A 610 -8.09 -4.09 -21.72
CA MET A 610 -8.80 -3.29 -20.75
C MET A 610 -9.95 -2.48 -21.38
N GLN A 611 -9.69 -1.48 -22.20
CA GLN A 611 -10.69 -0.40 -22.43
C GLN A 611 -11.99 -0.88 -23.07
N ALA A 612 -11.94 -1.44 -24.28
CA ALA A 612 -13.13 -1.92 -24.98
C ALA A 612 -13.78 -3.12 -24.28
N TYR A 613 -12.98 -4.06 -23.78
CA TYR A 613 -13.48 -5.26 -23.08
C TYR A 613 -14.16 -4.89 -21.76
N TYR A 614 -13.57 -3.97 -21.00
CA TYR A 614 -14.16 -3.46 -19.76
C TYR A 614 -15.47 -2.71 -20.04
N LEU A 615 -15.51 -1.89 -21.09
CA LEU A 615 -16.74 -1.21 -21.52
C LEU A 615 -17.83 -2.20 -21.88
N SER A 616 -17.55 -3.17 -22.76
CA SER A 616 -18.48 -4.24 -23.13
C SER A 616 -19.02 -4.97 -21.91
N ARG A 617 -18.14 -5.38 -21.00
CA ARG A 617 -18.54 -6.04 -19.77
C ARG A 617 -19.45 -5.18 -18.88
N LYS A 618 -19.24 -3.86 -18.84
CA LYS A 618 -20.11 -2.93 -18.10
C LYS A 618 -21.46 -2.77 -18.74
N VAL A 619 -21.51 -2.59 -20.06
CA VAL A 619 -22.77 -2.51 -20.83
C VAL A 619 -23.59 -3.79 -20.61
N LEU A 620 -22.95 -4.97 -20.71
CA LEU A 620 -23.59 -6.26 -20.52
C LEU A 620 -24.13 -6.48 -19.10
N LYS A 621 -23.37 -6.07 -18.06
CA LYS A 621 -23.83 -6.17 -16.65
C LYS A 621 -24.93 -5.16 -16.32
N ARG A 622 -24.82 -3.93 -16.83
CA ARG A 622 -25.81 -2.86 -16.61
C ARG A 622 -27.07 -3.07 -17.42
N LYS A 623 -27.01 -3.91 -18.46
CA LYS A 623 -28.08 -4.11 -19.45
C LYS A 623 -28.44 -2.81 -20.19
N LYS A 624 -27.46 -1.92 -20.39
CA LYS A 624 -27.69 -0.61 -21.01
C LYS A 624 -26.40 -0.01 -21.56
N GLY A 625 -26.48 0.63 -22.73
CA GLY A 625 -25.37 1.35 -23.35
C GLY A 625 -24.88 2.54 -22.50
N ILE A 626 -23.64 2.95 -22.72
CA ILE A 626 -22.98 4.04 -22.00
C ILE A 626 -22.34 4.96 -23.05
N ILE A 627 -22.44 6.28 -22.89
CA ILE A 627 -21.67 7.27 -23.64
C ILE A 627 -21.06 8.29 -22.69
N VAL A 628 -19.82 8.71 -22.90
CA VAL A 628 -19.17 9.75 -22.09
C VAL A 628 -19.27 11.12 -22.75
N GLY A 629 -19.85 12.10 -22.04
CA GLY A 629 -19.99 13.47 -22.54
C GLY A 629 -20.66 13.52 -23.92
N GLU A 630 -20.06 14.24 -24.86
CA GLU A 630 -20.54 14.30 -26.26
C GLU A 630 -20.10 13.08 -27.09
N GLY A 631 -19.21 12.22 -26.57
CA GLY A 631 -18.64 11.07 -27.27
C GLY A 631 -17.80 11.44 -28.49
N LYS A 632 -17.19 12.64 -28.51
CA LYS A 632 -16.36 13.15 -29.61
C LYS A 632 -14.85 12.98 -29.38
N ASN A 633 -14.46 12.46 -28.23
CA ASN A 633 -13.05 12.27 -27.88
C ASN A 633 -12.42 11.14 -28.71
N VAL A 634 -11.16 11.34 -29.08
CA VAL A 634 -10.44 10.48 -30.03
C VAL A 634 -9.24 9.84 -29.36
N TRP A 635 -9.07 8.53 -29.55
CA TRP A 635 -7.89 7.79 -29.13
C TRP A 635 -7.25 7.05 -30.29
N SER A 636 -5.93 7.16 -30.40
CA SER A 636 -5.13 6.23 -31.17
C SER A 636 -5.25 4.83 -30.60
N GLU A 637 -5.02 3.83 -31.44
CA GLU A 637 -5.20 2.43 -31.05
C GLU A 637 -4.11 1.55 -31.67
N VAL A 638 -3.88 0.38 -31.07
CA VAL A 638 -2.95 -0.61 -31.61
C VAL A 638 -3.40 -2.02 -31.27
N HIS A 639 -3.31 -2.93 -32.23
CA HIS A 639 -3.56 -4.34 -31.96
C HIS A 639 -2.39 -4.93 -31.15
N VAL A 640 -2.68 -5.73 -30.12
CA VAL A 640 -1.65 -6.30 -29.21
C VAL A 640 -0.56 -7.07 -29.96
N GLN A 641 -0.93 -7.73 -31.05
CA GLN A 641 0.03 -8.46 -31.89
C GLN A 641 0.95 -7.53 -32.68
N ASP A 642 0.45 -6.39 -33.18
CA ASP A 642 1.31 -5.39 -33.84
C ASP A 642 2.25 -4.72 -32.83
N LEU A 643 1.78 -4.53 -31.58
CA LEU A 643 2.62 -4.05 -30.47
C LEU A 643 3.72 -5.07 -30.11
N SER A 644 3.39 -6.36 -30.05
CA SER A 644 4.39 -7.43 -29.89
C SER A 644 5.41 -7.45 -31.03
N ASP A 645 4.97 -7.18 -32.27
CA ASP A 645 5.86 -7.09 -33.44
C ASP A 645 6.86 -5.92 -33.28
N LEU A 646 6.46 -4.78 -32.70
CA LEU A 646 7.39 -3.68 -32.37
C LEU A 646 8.39 -4.06 -31.27
N PHE A 647 7.93 -4.71 -30.19
CA PHE A 647 8.84 -5.19 -29.14
C PHE A 647 9.88 -6.18 -29.70
N LEU A 648 9.47 -7.05 -30.62
CA LEU A 648 10.36 -7.98 -31.30
C LEU A 648 11.45 -7.24 -32.10
N LEU A 649 11.07 -6.26 -32.92
CA LEU A 649 12.01 -5.47 -33.72
C LEU A 649 13.02 -4.71 -32.85
N LEU A 650 12.58 -4.12 -31.73
CA LEU A 650 13.48 -3.48 -30.77
C LEU A 650 14.44 -4.49 -30.12
N GLY A 651 13.96 -5.70 -29.86
CA GLY A 651 14.77 -6.82 -29.41
C GLY A 651 15.85 -7.23 -30.39
N GLU A 652 15.47 -7.44 -31.64
CA GLU A 652 16.39 -7.82 -32.72
C GLU A 652 17.44 -6.72 -32.94
N ALA A 653 17.03 -5.45 -32.89
CA ALA A 653 17.94 -4.32 -32.95
C ALA A 653 18.93 -4.31 -31.77
N ALA A 654 18.45 -4.50 -30.54
CA ALA A 654 19.30 -4.61 -29.35
C ALA A 654 20.28 -5.80 -29.45
N ALA A 655 19.81 -6.97 -29.90
CA ALA A 655 20.63 -8.15 -30.12
C ALA A 655 21.72 -7.94 -31.20
N ALA A 656 21.45 -7.06 -32.17
CA ALA A 656 22.39 -6.62 -33.20
C ALA A 656 23.33 -5.49 -32.75
N GLY A 657 23.34 -5.11 -31.46
CA GLY A 657 24.18 -4.03 -30.93
C GLY A 657 23.62 -2.63 -31.14
N GLY A 658 22.30 -2.51 -31.31
CA GLY A 658 21.56 -1.25 -31.46
C GLY A 658 20.79 -1.17 -32.77
N GLY A 659 21.29 -1.84 -33.83
CA GLY A 659 20.66 -1.88 -35.15
C GLY A 659 20.34 -0.48 -35.70
N ASP A 660 19.24 -0.38 -36.43
CA ASP A 660 18.71 0.90 -36.92
C ASP A 660 17.86 1.64 -35.86
N ALA A 661 17.64 1.04 -34.67
CA ALA A 661 16.91 1.65 -33.57
C ALA A 661 17.69 2.80 -32.93
N THR A 662 16.97 3.82 -32.45
CA THR A 662 17.51 4.84 -31.54
C THR A 662 17.25 4.48 -30.08
N TRP A 663 18.12 4.98 -29.20
CA TRP A 663 18.16 4.63 -27.77
C TRP A 663 18.51 5.84 -26.92
N GLY A 664 18.18 5.77 -25.63
CA GLY A 664 18.40 6.87 -24.69
C GLY A 664 17.48 8.05 -24.99
N ASP A 665 18.09 9.21 -25.22
CA ASP A 665 17.39 10.47 -25.47
C ASP A 665 16.48 10.45 -26.70
N ASP A 666 16.80 9.63 -27.70
CA ASP A 666 15.97 9.41 -28.89
C ASP A 666 15.19 8.08 -28.84
N GLY A 667 15.19 7.41 -27.69
CA GLY A 667 14.62 6.08 -27.51
C GLY A 667 13.12 6.06 -27.18
N TYR A 668 12.33 7.05 -27.57
CA TYR A 668 10.87 7.04 -27.31
C TYR A 668 10.11 6.58 -28.56
N TYR A 669 9.31 5.53 -28.43
CA TYR A 669 8.56 4.89 -29.51
C TYR A 669 7.07 4.92 -29.20
N LEU A 670 6.32 5.70 -29.96
CA LEU A 670 4.87 5.58 -29.99
C LEU A 670 4.50 4.35 -30.83
N CYS A 671 3.38 3.70 -30.48
CA CYS A 671 2.96 2.47 -31.16
C CYS A 671 1.45 2.51 -31.48
N GLU A 672 1.09 3.03 -32.64
CA GLU A 672 -0.29 3.12 -33.14
C GLU A 672 -0.46 2.56 -34.55
N ASN A 673 -1.69 2.10 -34.79
CA ASN A 673 -2.21 1.73 -36.10
C ASN A 673 -3.66 2.21 -36.23
N GLY A 674 -3.84 3.53 -36.34
CA GLY A 674 -5.15 4.16 -36.51
C GLY A 674 -5.69 4.82 -35.23
N GLU A 675 -6.91 5.31 -35.33
CA GLU A 675 -7.62 6.02 -34.27
C GLU A 675 -9.12 5.74 -34.32
N SER A 676 -9.75 5.78 -33.15
CA SER A 676 -11.19 5.58 -32.96
C SER A 676 -11.80 6.74 -32.19
N VAL A 677 -13.01 7.14 -32.58
CA VAL A 677 -13.85 8.07 -31.80
C VAL A 677 -14.61 7.26 -30.75
N TRP A 678 -14.41 7.55 -29.47
CA TRP A 678 -14.96 6.72 -28.39
C TRP A 678 -16.48 6.63 -28.38
N GLY A 679 -17.19 7.70 -28.74
CA GLY A 679 -18.65 7.64 -28.87
C GLY A 679 -19.12 6.66 -29.94
N GLU A 680 -18.34 6.45 -31.00
CA GLU A 680 -18.66 5.45 -32.03
C GLU A 680 -18.44 4.03 -31.49
N VAL A 681 -17.34 3.81 -30.77
CA VAL A 681 -17.03 2.54 -30.09
C VAL A 681 -18.11 2.19 -29.07
N GLU A 682 -18.52 3.15 -28.25
CA GLU A 682 -19.59 3.04 -27.25
C GLU A 682 -20.92 2.65 -27.88
N ARG A 683 -21.31 3.32 -28.97
CA ARG A 683 -22.52 3.00 -29.74
C ARG A 683 -22.43 1.63 -30.42
N ALA A 684 -21.26 1.26 -30.95
CA ALA A 684 -21.06 -0.03 -31.59
C ALA A 684 -21.16 -1.18 -30.59
N ILE A 685 -20.59 -1.03 -29.38
CA ILE A 685 -20.72 -2.01 -28.30
C ILE A 685 -22.18 -2.18 -27.88
N ALA A 686 -22.91 -1.07 -27.68
CA ALA A 686 -24.33 -1.12 -27.32
C ALA A 686 -25.17 -1.80 -28.42
N ARG A 687 -24.92 -1.47 -29.69
CA ARG A 687 -25.60 -2.09 -30.84
C ARG A 687 -25.32 -3.59 -30.93
N ALA A 688 -24.05 -4.00 -30.89
CA ALA A 688 -23.66 -5.41 -30.94
C ALA A 688 -24.26 -6.21 -29.78
N ALA A 689 -24.31 -5.63 -28.57
CA ALA A 689 -24.92 -6.26 -27.41
C ALA A 689 -26.45 -6.40 -27.54
N TYR A 690 -27.11 -5.42 -28.17
CA TYR A 690 -28.55 -5.46 -28.42
C TYR A 690 -28.92 -6.48 -29.50
N GLU A 691 -28.21 -6.48 -30.63
CA GLU A 691 -28.44 -7.41 -31.74
C GLU A 691 -28.25 -8.87 -31.32
N LYS A 692 -27.32 -9.13 -30.39
CA LYS A 692 -27.11 -10.45 -29.77
C LYS A 692 -28.09 -10.77 -28.63
N GLY A 693 -29.04 -9.88 -28.33
CA GLY A 693 -30.07 -10.07 -27.31
C GLY A 693 -29.55 -9.98 -25.86
N TYR A 694 -28.36 -9.41 -25.64
CA TYR A 694 -27.77 -9.30 -24.31
C TYR A 694 -28.29 -8.11 -23.51
N ILE A 695 -28.74 -7.06 -24.18
CA ILE A 695 -29.36 -5.86 -23.58
C ILE A 695 -30.68 -5.53 -24.29
N PRO A 696 -31.63 -4.82 -23.66
CA PRO A 696 -32.97 -4.60 -24.20
C PRO A 696 -33.09 -3.43 -25.19
N SER A 697 -32.09 -2.56 -25.30
CA SER A 697 -32.06 -1.40 -26.21
C SER A 697 -30.63 -1.11 -26.68
N PRO A 698 -30.41 -0.70 -27.94
CA PRO A 698 -29.10 -0.26 -28.45
C PRO A 698 -28.76 1.18 -28.05
N GLU A 699 -29.67 1.90 -27.39
CA GLU A 699 -29.46 3.29 -26.99
C GLU A 699 -28.36 3.42 -25.93
N VAL A 700 -27.55 4.46 -26.08
CA VAL A 700 -26.49 4.84 -25.14
C VAL A 700 -26.97 5.96 -24.23
N GLU A 701 -26.54 5.94 -22.98
CA GLU A 701 -26.87 6.98 -22.01
C GLU A 701 -25.63 7.72 -21.49
N PRO A 702 -25.71 9.05 -21.31
CA PRO A 702 -24.64 9.83 -20.71
C PRO A 702 -24.19 9.27 -19.37
N LEU A 703 -22.90 9.02 -19.24
CA LEU A 703 -22.27 8.66 -17.98
C LEU A 703 -22.22 9.89 -17.07
N GLY A 704 -23.22 10.09 -16.20
CA GLY A 704 -23.21 11.14 -15.17
C GLY A 704 -24.49 11.95 -14.97
N GLU A 705 -25.58 11.70 -15.71
CA GLU A 705 -26.87 12.33 -15.38
C GLU A 705 -27.60 11.56 -14.27
N GLY A 706 -27.78 12.21 -13.12
CA GLY A 706 -28.78 11.85 -12.10
C GLY A 706 -28.38 10.89 -10.98
N GLU A 707 -27.27 10.16 -11.10
CA GLU A 707 -26.74 9.31 -10.02
C GLU A 707 -25.24 9.50 -9.90
N VAL A 708 -24.75 9.58 -8.65
CA VAL A 708 -23.31 9.48 -8.33
C VAL A 708 -22.72 8.35 -9.17
N VAL A 709 -21.78 8.66 -10.08
CA VAL A 709 -21.14 7.67 -10.94
C VAL A 709 -20.77 6.49 -10.05
N PRO A 710 -21.41 5.32 -10.22
CA PRO A 710 -21.21 4.21 -9.29
C PRO A 710 -19.71 3.97 -9.16
N THR A 711 -19.21 3.70 -7.95
CA THR A 711 -17.75 3.60 -7.68
C THR A 711 -17.03 2.59 -8.58
N ASN A 712 -17.72 1.77 -9.37
CA ASN A 712 -17.18 0.85 -10.36
C ASN A 712 -17.08 1.43 -11.80
N LEU A 713 -17.48 2.68 -12.06
CA LEU A 713 -17.54 3.32 -13.39
C LEU A 713 -16.76 4.64 -13.48
N TRP A 714 -16.29 5.21 -12.35
CA TRP A 714 -15.53 6.48 -12.35
C TRP A 714 -14.29 6.46 -13.25
N TYR A 715 -13.64 5.29 -13.37
CA TYR A 715 -12.48 5.09 -14.22
C TYR A 715 -12.82 5.15 -15.73
N GLY A 716 -14.09 4.93 -16.09
CA GLY A 716 -14.59 5.02 -17.46
C GLY A 716 -14.54 6.43 -18.04
N LEU A 717 -14.61 7.48 -17.21
CA LEU A 717 -14.44 8.87 -17.67
C LEU A 717 -13.04 9.08 -18.28
N TYR A 718 -12.01 8.49 -17.69
CA TYR A 718 -10.65 8.59 -18.19
C TYR A 718 -10.41 7.67 -19.38
N LEU A 719 -10.88 6.42 -19.32
CA LEU A 719 -10.65 5.43 -20.37
C LEU A 719 -11.41 5.71 -21.67
N TRP A 720 -12.62 6.27 -21.58
CA TRP A 720 -13.53 6.44 -22.71
C TRP A 720 -13.91 7.89 -22.97
N GLY A 721 -13.51 8.81 -22.09
CA GLY A 721 -13.80 10.24 -22.21
C GLY A 721 -12.60 11.15 -22.48
N SER A 722 -11.37 10.66 -22.39
CA SER A 722 -10.17 11.47 -22.66
C SER A 722 -9.74 11.41 -24.13
N ASN A 723 -8.81 12.28 -24.52
CA ASN A 723 -8.22 12.31 -25.86
C ASN A 723 -6.76 11.86 -25.80
N CYS A 724 -6.34 11.08 -26.79
CA CYS A 724 -4.95 10.68 -26.94
C CYS A 724 -4.67 10.39 -28.42
N ARG A 725 -4.08 11.35 -29.13
CA ARG A 725 -3.76 11.20 -30.55
C ARG A 725 -2.26 11.22 -30.74
N VAL A 726 -1.72 10.10 -31.22
CA VAL A 726 -0.29 9.91 -31.40
C VAL A 726 0.02 9.48 -32.83
N ARG A 727 1.26 9.69 -33.28
CA ARG A 727 1.78 9.24 -34.57
C ARG A 727 3.08 8.49 -34.37
N SER A 728 3.10 7.24 -34.82
CA SER A 728 4.28 6.35 -34.68
C SER A 728 5.17 6.48 -35.90
N ILE A 729 6.05 7.47 -35.93
CA ILE A 729 6.92 7.75 -37.07
C ILE A 729 8.24 6.99 -36.93
N ARG A 730 8.81 6.96 -35.73
CA ARG A 730 10.14 6.40 -35.46
C ARG A 730 10.23 4.91 -35.78
N ALA A 731 9.31 4.10 -35.25
CA ALA A 731 9.25 2.67 -35.51
C ALA A 731 9.05 2.34 -37.01
N LYS A 732 8.17 3.09 -37.69
CA LYS A 732 7.88 2.89 -39.12
C LYS A 732 9.09 3.22 -40.01
N ARG A 733 9.84 4.28 -39.67
CA ARG A 733 11.02 4.73 -40.43
C ARG A 733 12.27 3.89 -40.16
N LEU A 734 12.58 3.63 -38.89
CA LEU A 734 13.83 3.02 -38.49
C LEU A 734 13.79 1.49 -38.52
N LEU A 735 12.67 0.90 -38.09
CA LEU A 735 12.56 -0.55 -37.92
C LEU A 735 11.73 -1.22 -39.01
N GLY A 736 11.22 -0.44 -39.98
CA GLY A 736 10.31 -0.93 -41.00
C GLY A 736 9.01 -1.52 -40.42
N TRP A 737 8.62 -1.12 -39.20
CA TRP A 737 7.43 -1.62 -38.52
C TRP A 737 6.18 -1.28 -39.35
N LYS A 738 5.46 -2.32 -39.79
CA LYS A 738 4.27 -2.21 -40.65
C LYS A 738 3.09 -2.91 -39.97
N PRO A 739 2.39 -2.22 -39.05
CA PRO A 739 1.22 -2.81 -38.42
C PRO A 739 0.13 -3.05 -39.46
N PHE A 740 -0.55 -4.19 -39.38
CA PHE A 740 -1.53 -4.60 -40.39
C PHE A 740 -2.78 -5.29 -39.83
N ARG A 741 -2.84 -5.49 -38.50
CA ARG A 741 -4.01 -6.16 -37.93
C ARG A 741 -5.27 -5.29 -38.09
N PRO A 742 -6.47 -5.90 -38.10
CA PRO A 742 -7.72 -5.17 -38.27
C PRO A 742 -7.92 -4.09 -37.19
N PRO A 743 -8.60 -2.97 -37.52
CA PRO A 743 -8.96 -1.92 -36.56
C PRO A 743 -9.88 -2.45 -35.45
N MET A 744 -9.92 -1.76 -34.31
CA MET A 744 -10.71 -2.19 -33.15
C MET A 744 -12.20 -2.31 -33.48
N MET A 745 -12.72 -1.41 -34.31
CA MET A 745 -14.12 -1.37 -34.71
C MET A 745 -14.59 -2.67 -35.38
N GLU A 746 -13.73 -3.34 -36.14
CA GLU A 746 -14.06 -4.63 -36.77
C GLU A 746 -14.14 -5.79 -35.76
N LEU A 747 -13.56 -5.62 -34.57
CA LEU A 747 -13.51 -6.65 -33.52
C LEU A 747 -14.56 -6.45 -32.42
N ILE A 748 -15.39 -5.39 -32.48
CA ILE A 748 -16.34 -5.06 -31.41
C ILE A 748 -17.36 -6.17 -31.16
N GLU A 749 -17.90 -6.78 -32.21
CA GLU A 749 -18.87 -7.88 -32.08
C GLU A 749 -18.27 -9.08 -31.35
N ASP A 750 -17.03 -9.44 -31.69
CA ASP A 750 -16.29 -10.55 -31.06
C ASP A 750 -15.95 -10.23 -29.61
N ILE A 751 -15.56 -8.98 -29.31
CA ILE A 751 -15.29 -8.51 -27.94
C ILE A 751 -16.56 -8.63 -27.09
N VAL A 752 -17.71 -8.17 -27.59
CA VAL A 752 -19.00 -8.25 -26.87
C VAL A 752 -19.40 -9.70 -26.63
N GLU A 753 -19.28 -10.55 -27.64
CA GLU A 753 -19.58 -11.98 -27.52
C GLU A 753 -18.66 -12.66 -26.49
N GLY A 754 -17.35 -12.42 -26.58
CA GLY A 754 -16.36 -12.97 -25.66
C GLY A 754 -16.62 -12.57 -24.21
N GLU A 755 -16.92 -11.30 -23.95
CA GLU A 755 -17.26 -10.82 -22.61
C GLU A 755 -18.60 -11.39 -22.11
N ALA A 756 -19.62 -11.53 -22.98
CA ALA A 756 -20.88 -12.16 -22.61
C ALA A 756 -20.71 -13.63 -22.21
N GLN A 757 -19.87 -14.38 -22.94
CA GLN A 757 -19.53 -15.76 -22.58
C GLN A 757 -18.73 -15.84 -21.28
N ALA A 758 -17.78 -14.93 -21.07
CA ALA A 758 -17.02 -14.86 -19.83
C ALA A 758 -17.94 -14.61 -18.62
N LEU A 759 -18.94 -13.72 -18.77
CA LEU A 759 -19.92 -13.44 -17.72
C LEU A 759 -20.84 -14.61 -17.36
N LYS A 760 -21.11 -15.53 -18.29
CA LYS A 760 -21.87 -16.76 -18.00
C LYS A 760 -21.09 -17.77 -17.15
N LYS A 761 -19.76 -17.65 -17.12
CA LYS A 761 -18.86 -18.55 -16.35
C LYS A 761 -18.53 -18.01 -14.95
N GLU A 762 -18.87 -16.76 -14.66
CA GLU A 762 -18.79 -16.13 -13.32
C GLU A 762 -20.05 -16.40 -12.51
#